data_AF-A0AA51N8R2-F1
#
_entry.id   AF-A0AA51N8R2-F1
#
_cell.length_a   1.000
_cell.length_b   1.000
_cell.length_c   1.000
_cell.angle_alpha   90.00
_cell.angle_beta   90.00
_cell.angle_gamma   90.00
#
_symmetry.space_group_name_H-M   'P 1'
#
loop_
_entity.id
_entity.type
_entity.pdbx_description
1 polymer ?
#
loop_
_entity_poly.entity_id
_entity_poly.type
_entity_poly.pdbx_seq_one_letter_code
_entity_poly.pdbx_strand_id
1 'polypeptide(L)'
;MSTCSICGSKNIKVFKHITRDDFSLSFKKCKVCNHIEQIPEKETDIYTSGEFSEKFRDSAIPSAMKIKELDKRALKRFDFYKEYFPETMNSALEIGSSIGSFLHILKLNGAEVEGVEPDKTFADFSQHQYGFSQHGVMLEDYQTSQKFDFICSFHVIEHVPDPHDFLKRLKNVANEGATILHEFPSMEIFSWGDLKRTYWEPHLQYFNAASVYQLFSQYFKVEKIGYYGAALFVVAKNEKSEFNKTAFNKYKRKAALVKNLIKITPSLKVKKNIDLKEFGFRLFTEKNDYIQKASYFGKYALKELNYVRKEKNKGGKKLFQHLTYFRGWENAGDTVLSKTVRDTFNQKESIQWQLNKVTEDVTEKSIEHYNRTEHIIIGGGGLFLPDTNKNDKSGWQWPISLDLLEKISVPISLFAVGYNYFPGQKPNDLFINNLNAIVRKAKFIGLRNSGSIEAVKNLIDVDLKDKIVFQPCTTTIIRQLNPKLPNKKKSKNIAINMAFDRYEKRFGANIYEVLDQVALALKKLEKMGYKIQLTGHLQEDNKFRILLDKHKVSYQSHVLQFMTPNEVYQFYNEMEIVMGMRGHAQMIPFGLNCKIITLSTHNKMKFFMDDLGTPELSVDLKVDFSSIKDRIINSVDLLVKKEDYYSDLFYQKQLNFYSITQTNIEQILKK
;
A
#
# COMPACT_ATOMS: atom_id res chain seq x y z
N MET A 1 -22.84 -2.80 47.09
CA MET A 1 -22.88 -3.98 46.19
C MET A 1 -22.54 -3.51 44.78
N SER A 2 -21.51 -4.08 44.14
CA SER A 2 -21.14 -3.71 42.76
C SER A 2 -22.25 -4.07 41.78
N THR A 3 -22.71 -3.11 40.98
CA THR A 3 -23.62 -3.33 39.85
C THR A 3 -22.83 -3.44 38.53
N CYS A 4 -23.46 -4.02 37.50
CA CYS A 4 -22.92 -4.00 36.15
C CYS A 4 -23.04 -2.58 35.56
N SER A 5 -21.93 -2.03 35.07
CA SER A 5 -21.89 -0.73 34.37
C SER A 5 -22.84 -0.67 33.17
N ILE A 6 -23.05 -1.77 32.46
CA ILE A 6 -23.83 -1.81 31.21
C ILE A 6 -25.34 -1.99 31.42
N CYS A 7 -25.75 -2.81 32.40
CA CYS A 7 -27.16 -3.22 32.55
C CYS A 7 -27.74 -3.02 33.95
N GLY A 8 -26.97 -2.47 34.88
CA GLY A 8 -27.39 -2.23 36.27
C GLY A 8 -27.60 -3.47 37.13
N SER A 9 -27.43 -4.68 36.59
CA SER A 9 -27.66 -5.92 37.35
C SER A 9 -26.71 -6.06 38.53
N LYS A 10 -27.24 -6.50 39.68
CA LYS A 10 -26.48 -6.89 40.88
C LYS A 10 -25.91 -8.32 40.81
N ASN A 11 -26.25 -9.09 39.77
CA ASN A 11 -25.78 -10.49 39.63
C ASN A 11 -24.37 -10.53 39.02
N ILE A 12 -23.37 -10.32 39.87
CA ILE A 12 -21.96 -10.15 39.54
C ILE A 12 -21.12 -11.30 40.12
N LYS A 13 -20.15 -11.78 39.33
CA LYS A 13 -19.05 -12.64 39.81
C LYS A 13 -17.73 -11.89 39.71
N VAL A 14 -17.00 -11.77 40.81
CA VAL A 14 -15.62 -11.25 40.84
C VAL A 14 -14.63 -12.38 40.61
N PHE A 15 -13.54 -12.11 39.89
CA PHE A 15 -12.43 -13.06 39.69
C PHE A 15 -11.12 -12.31 39.42
N LYS A 16 -9.99 -13.00 39.57
CA LYS A 16 -8.66 -12.51 39.19
C LYS A 16 -8.10 -13.29 38.00
N HIS A 17 -7.25 -12.67 37.21
CA HIS A 17 -6.52 -13.33 36.12
C HIS A 17 -5.09 -12.81 36.03
N ILE A 18 -4.15 -13.66 35.60
CA ILE A 18 -2.75 -13.26 35.35
C ILE A 18 -2.64 -12.82 33.90
N THR A 19 -2.11 -11.61 33.67
CA THR A 19 -1.94 -11.03 32.33
C THR A 19 -0.70 -11.58 31.62
N ARG A 20 -0.50 -11.18 30.37
CA ARG A 20 0.70 -11.49 29.57
C ARG A 20 2.00 -10.98 30.19
N ASP A 21 1.89 -9.97 31.05
CA ASP A 21 2.99 -9.26 31.70
C ASP A 21 3.25 -9.80 33.13
N ASP A 22 2.71 -10.99 33.43
CA ASP A 22 2.94 -11.76 34.67
C ASP A 22 2.48 -11.08 35.98
N PHE A 23 1.55 -10.12 35.90
CA PHE A 23 0.84 -9.57 37.06
C PHE A 23 -0.65 -9.91 37.06
N SER A 24 -1.31 -9.79 38.22
CA SER A 24 -2.73 -10.15 38.37
C SER A 24 -3.64 -8.93 38.28
N LEU A 25 -4.68 -9.03 37.45
CA LEU A 25 -5.77 -8.07 37.38
C LEU A 25 -7.06 -8.63 37.99
N SER A 26 -7.86 -7.75 38.59
CA SER A 26 -9.18 -8.07 39.15
C SER A 26 -10.29 -7.67 38.19
N PHE A 27 -11.33 -8.49 38.09
CA PHE A 27 -12.44 -8.28 37.16
C PHE A 27 -13.79 -8.59 37.80
N LYS A 28 -14.83 -7.92 37.34
CA LYS A 28 -16.23 -8.25 37.61
C LYS A 28 -16.93 -8.70 36.33
N LYS A 29 -17.69 -9.79 36.44
CA LYS A 29 -18.47 -10.37 35.34
C LYS A 29 -19.96 -10.36 35.64
N CYS A 30 -20.74 -9.72 34.79
CA CYS A 30 -22.20 -9.78 34.87
C CYS A 30 -22.73 -11.14 34.40
N LYS A 31 -23.68 -11.73 35.14
CA LYS A 31 -24.36 -12.98 34.75
C LYS A 31 -25.57 -12.78 33.83
N VAL A 32 -26.03 -11.54 33.68
CA VAL A 32 -27.19 -11.19 32.83
C VAL A 32 -26.74 -10.92 31.39
N CYS A 33 -25.87 -9.92 31.19
CA CYS A 33 -25.39 -9.50 29.87
C CYS A 33 -23.99 -10.05 29.51
N ASN A 34 -23.35 -10.82 30.39
CA ASN A 34 -22.01 -11.39 30.22
C ASN A 34 -20.85 -10.37 30.07
N HIS A 35 -21.11 -9.07 30.25
CA HIS A 35 -20.07 -8.04 30.28
C HIS A 35 -19.02 -8.35 31.33
N ILE A 36 -17.76 -8.07 31.01
CA ILE A 36 -16.64 -8.14 31.95
C ILE A 36 -16.02 -6.75 32.03
N GLU A 37 -15.72 -6.31 33.24
CA GLU A 37 -15.12 -5.00 33.51
C GLU A 37 -13.96 -5.20 34.49
N GLN A 38 -12.85 -4.53 34.22
CA GLN A 38 -11.69 -4.51 35.11
C GLN A 38 -12.01 -3.70 36.37
N ILE A 39 -11.45 -4.10 37.49
CA ILE A 39 -11.46 -3.34 38.75
C ILE A 39 -10.04 -2.77 38.87
N PRO A 40 -9.81 -1.54 38.39
CA PRO A 40 -8.47 -0.95 38.43
C PRO A 40 -8.03 -0.70 39.87
N GLU A 41 -6.75 -0.92 40.16
CA GLU A 41 -6.16 -0.57 41.47
C GLU A 41 -5.89 0.94 41.59
N LYS A 42 -5.66 1.61 40.45
CA LYS A 42 -5.47 3.06 40.33
C LYS A 42 -6.03 3.54 39.00
N GLU A 43 -6.69 4.70 38.99
CA GLU A 43 -7.02 5.42 37.77
C GLU A 43 -5.84 6.31 37.37
N THR A 44 -5.32 6.11 36.16
CA THR A 44 -4.24 6.94 35.58
C THR A 44 -4.54 7.20 34.11
N ASP A 45 -4.53 8.47 33.71
CA ASP A 45 -4.59 8.85 32.29
C ASP A 45 -3.20 8.67 31.67
N ILE A 46 -3.05 7.59 30.90
CA ILE A 46 -1.83 7.23 30.17
C ILE A 46 -1.88 7.67 28.70
N TYR A 47 -2.99 8.24 28.23
CA TYR A 47 -3.19 8.56 26.82
C TYR A 47 -2.78 10.00 26.52
N THR A 48 -3.25 10.98 27.31
CA THR A 48 -2.84 12.39 27.12
C THR A 48 -1.36 12.62 27.40
N SER A 49 -0.76 11.82 28.29
CA SER A 49 0.67 11.88 28.62
C SER A 49 1.58 11.29 27.52
N GLY A 50 1.03 10.59 26.53
CA GLY A 50 1.79 9.85 25.52
C GLY A 50 2.40 8.53 26.02
N GLU A 51 2.25 8.22 27.31
CA GLU A 51 2.80 7.03 27.96
C GLU A 51 2.30 5.73 27.30
N PHE A 52 1.05 5.71 26.85
CA PHE A 52 0.49 4.58 26.10
C PHE A 52 1.27 4.31 24.81
N SER A 53 1.61 5.36 24.06
CA SER A 53 2.35 5.24 22.81
C SER A 53 3.79 4.78 23.05
N GLU A 54 4.46 5.34 24.06
CA GLU A 54 5.82 4.92 24.42
C GLU A 54 5.89 3.46 24.89
N LYS A 55 4.98 3.05 25.78
CA LYS A 55 4.99 1.71 26.38
C LYS A 55 4.46 0.63 25.44
N PHE A 56 3.48 0.95 24.59
CA PHE A 56 2.72 -0.07 23.86
C PHE A 56 2.73 0.10 22.33
N ARG A 57 3.30 1.18 21.79
CA ARG A 57 3.46 1.40 20.33
C ARG A 57 4.94 1.49 19.88
N ASP A 58 5.89 1.17 20.76
CA ASP A 58 7.35 1.14 20.54
C ASP A 58 8.03 2.49 20.23
N SER A 59 7.26 3.55 19.91
CA SER A 59 7.78 4.90 19.69
C SER A 59 6.70 5.99 19.78
N ALA A 60 7.11 7.21 20.17
CA ALA A 60 6.28 8.40 20.15
C ALA A 60 5.94 8.87 18.71
N ILE A 61 6.80 8.57 17.72
CA ILE A 61 6.58 8.90 16.30
C ILE A 61 6.37 7.60 15.51
N PRO A 62 5.30 7.47 14.72
CA PRO A 62 5.05 6.29 13.90
C PRO A 62 6.18 6.01 12.90
N SER A 63 6.66 4.77 12.85
CA SER A 63 7.64 4.36 11.82
C SER A 63 6.98 4.24 10.43
N ALA A 64 7.79 4.34 9.35
CA ALA A 64 7.30 4.17 7.98
C ALA A 64 6.57 2.82 7.74
N MET A 65 7.06 1.76 8.39
CA MET A 65 6.42 0.44 8.34
C MET A 65 5.07 0.45 9.06
N LYS A 66 4.98 1.15 10.19
CA LYS A 66 3.74 1.27 10.96
C LYS A 66 2.68 2.07 10.20
N ILE A 67 3.05 3.20 9.60
CA ILE A 67 2.16 4.02 8.76
C ILE A 67 1.57 3.17 7.63
N LYS A 68 2.43 2.40 6.93
CA LYS A 68 1.98 1.51 5.86
C LYS A 68 1.00 0.44 6.35
N GLU A 69 1.22 -0.12 7.55
CA GLU A 69 0.31 -1.08 8.17
C GLU A 69 -1.05 -0.44 8.48
N LEU A 70 -1.05 0.77 9.05
CA LEU A 70 -2.26 1.52 9.41
C LEU A 70 -3.07 1.93 8.16
N ASP A 71 -2.41 2.45 7.12
CA ASP A 71 -3.06 2.77 5.84
C ASP A 71 -3.70 1.54 5.18
N LYS A 72 -3.01 0.39 5.26
CA LYS A 72 -3.54 -0.87 4.73
C LYS A 72 -4.76 -1.36 5.53
N ARG A 73 -4.73 -1.20 6.86
CA ARG A 73 -5.89 -1.53 7.72
C ARG A 73 -7.06 -0.59 7.46
N ALA A 74 -6.82 0.71 7.32
CA ALA A 74 -7.83 1.71 7.00
C ALA A 74 -8.55 1.38 5.69
N LEU A 75 -7.82 1.07 4.61
CA LEU A 75 -8.43 0.70 3.33
C LEU A 75 -9.27 -0.58 3.43
N LYS A 76 -8.78 -1.60 4.17
CA LYS A 76 -9.55 -2.83 4.41
C LYS A 76 -10.83 -2.59 5.22
N ARG A 77 -10.77 -1.73 6.23
CA ARG A 77 -11.95 -1.31 7.01
C ARG A 77 -12.95 -0.58 6.12
N PHE A 78 -12.49 0.34 5.28
CA PHE A 78 -13.34 1.05 4.33
C PHE A 78 -14.06 0.06 3.41
N ASP A 79 -13.34 -0.89 2.81
CA ASP A 79 -13.94 -1.89 1.92
C ASP A 79 -14.93 -2.83 2.61
N PHE A 80 -14.70 -3.15 3.88
CA PHE A 80 -15.61 -3.98 4.66
C PHE A 80 -16.85 -3.20 5.09
N TYR A 81 -16.68 -1.96 5.56
CA TYR A 81 -17.74 -1.16 6.15
C TYR A 81 -18.53 -0.31 5.17
N LYS A 82 -18.10 -0.18 3.91
CA LYS A 82 -18.78 0.67 2.91
C LYS A 82 -20.27 0.37 2.71
N GLU A 83 -20.72 -0.85 2.96
CA GLU A 83 -22.14 -1.22 2.86
C GLU A 83 -23.00 -0.67 4.00
N TYR A 84 -22.35 -0.25 5.10
CA TYR A 84 -23.00 0.30 6.28
C TYR A 84 -22.86 1.83 6.37
N PHE A 85 -22.14 2.44 5.42
CA PHE A 85 -22.05 3.90 5.35
C PHE A 85 -23.41 4.49 4.99
N PRO A 86 -23.72 5.71 5.46
CA PRO A 86 -24.91 6.41 5.02
C PRO A 86 -24.85 6.66 3.50
N GLU A 87 -26.01 6.76 2.85
CA GLU A 87 -26.09 7.01 1.40
C GLU A 87 -25.34 8.28 1.00
N THR A 88 -25.39 9.31 1.85
CA THR A 88 -24.59 10.52 1.75
C THR A 88 -23.80 10.70 3.05
N MET A 89 -22.49 10.91 2.93
CA MET A 89 -21.58 11.17 4.05
C MET A 89 -20.91 12.52 3.81
N ASN A 90 -21.52 13.61 4.26
CA ASN A 90 -20.93 14.94 4.11
C ASN A 90 -19.92 15.22 5.22
N SER A 91 -20.21 14.78 6.45
CA SER A 91 -19.34 14.96 7.61
C SER A 91 -19.11 13.67 8.38
N ALA A 92 -17.87 13.41 8.78
CA ALA A 92 -17.48 12.24 9.55
C ALA A 92 -16.58 12.59 10.75
N LEU A 93 -16.80 11.90 11.88
CA LEU A 93 -15.98 12.00 13.09
C LEU A 93 -15.39 10.63 13.42
N GLU A 94 -14.07 10.58 13.66
CA GLU A 94 -13.41 9.40 14.23
C GLU A 94 -12.88 9.70 15.63
N ILE A 95 -13.29 8.92 16.63
CA ILE A 95 -12.72 8.98 17.98
C ILE A 95 -11.60 7.94 18.10
N GLY A 96 -10.48 8.32 18.71
CA GLY A 96 -9.24 7.55 18.77
C GLY A 96 -8.64 7.34 17.38
N SER A 97 -8.57 8.42 16.60
CA SER A 97 -8.23 8.39 15.17
C SER A 97 -6.74 8.11 14.88
N SER A 98 -5.89 8.03 15.91
CA SER A 98 -4.45 7.77 15.78
C SER A 98 -3.81 8.75 14.79
N ILE A 99 -3.07 8.24 13.81
CA ILE A 99 -2.44 9.07 12.78
C ILE A 99 -3.42 9.64 11.75
N GLY A 100 -4.71 9.29 11.82
CA GLY A 100 -5.74 9.74 10.87
C GLY A 100 -5.86 8.91 9.59
N SER A 101 -5.32 7.68 9.53
CA SER A 101 -5.33 6.87 8.30
C SER A 101 -6.74 6.58 7.78
N PHE A 102 -7.73 6.38 8.65
CA PHE A 102 -9.10 6.09 8.22
C PHE A 102 -9.86 7.37 7.84
N LEU A 103 -9.73 8.46 8.62
CA LEU A 103 -10.16 9.81 8.21
C LEU A 103 -9.61 10.19 6.83
N HIS A 104 -8.34 9.90 6.54
CA HIS A 104 -7.76 10.16 5.23
C HIS A 104 -8.56 9.47 4.11
N ILE A 105 -8.96 8.20 4.30
CA ILE A 105 -9.77 7.46 3.34
C ILE A 105 -11.19 8.04 3.21
N LEU A 106 -11.81 8.45 4.33
CA LEU A 106 -13.13 9.10 4.30
C LEU A 106 -13.09 10.45 3.57
N LYS A 107 -12.03 11.23 3.77
CA LYS A 107 -11.82 12.51 3.07
C LYS A 107 -11.57 12.30 1.57
N LEU A 108 -10.82 11.26 1.19
CA LEU A 108 -10.71 10.84 -0.22
C LEU A 108 -12.07 10.46 -0.82
N ASN A 109 -12.97 9.89 -0.02
CA ASN A 109 -14.34 9.55 -0.42
C ASN A 109 -15.28 10.77 -0.48
N GLY A 110 -14.79 11.97 -0.12
CA GLY A 110 -15.51 13.23 -0.23
C GLY A 110 -16.16 13.74 1.06
N ALA A 111 -15.93 13.08 2.20
CA ALA A 111 -16.42 13.59 3.49
C ALA A 111 -15.52 14.71 4.02
N GLU A 112 -16.10 15.71 4.67
CA GLU A 112 -15.36 16.51 5.65
C GLU A 112 -15.17 15.69 6.92
N VAL A 113 -13.96 15.77 7.49
CA VAL A 113 -13.53 14.83 8.52
C VAL A 113 -12.95 15.56 9.72
N GLU A 114 -13.32 15.09 10.91
CA GLU A 114 -12.71 15.50 12.17
C GLU A 114 -12.25 14.26 12.94
N GLY A 115 -11.10 14.38 13.60
CA GLY A 115 -10.52 13.32 14.42
C GLY A 115 -10.28 13.79 15.83
N VAL A 116 -10.56 12.94 16.82
CA VAL A 116 -10.24 13.19 18.23
C VAL A 116 -9.25 12.11 18.67
N GLU A 117 -8.02 12.52 18.95
CA GLU A 117 -6.93 11.64 19.38
C GLU A 117 -6.24 12.27 20.60
N PRO A 118 -6.28 11.64 21.79
CA PRO A 118 -5.73 12.24 23.00
C PRO A 118 -4.20 12.38 22.96
N ASP A 119 -3.49 11.54 22.20
CA ASP A 119 -2.05 11.71 22.00
C ASP A 119 -1.79 12.81 20.96
N LYS A 120 -1.40 13.99 21.44
CA LYS A 120 -1.12 15.16 20.59
C LYS A 120 -0.09 14.87 19.50
N THR A 121 0.92 14.03 19.77
CA THR A 121 1.95 13.70 18.77
C THR A 121 1.35 12.92 17.60
N PHE A 122 0.42 12.01 17.89
CA PHE A 122 -0.31 11.27 16.86
C PHE A 122 -1.36 12.15 16.16
N ALA A 123 -2.03 13.03 16.89
CA ALA A 123 -2.98 13.97 16.33
C ALA A 123 -2.31 14.92 15.31
N ASP A 124 -1.17 15.51 15.68
CA ASP A 124 -0.39 16.43 14.83
C ASP A 124 0.22 15.75 13.60
N PHE A 125 0.43 14.42 13.65
CA PHE A 125 1.04 13.66 12.57
C PHE A 125 0.24 13.73 11.26
N SER A 126 -1.10 13.79 11.35
CA SER A 126 -1.96 13.78 10.16
C SER A 126 -1.79 15.00 9.28
N GLN A 127 -1.42 16.15 9.85
CA GLN A 127 -1.25 17.38 9.08
C GLN A 127 -0.07 17.25 8.12
N HIS A 128 1.04 16.71 8.60
CA HIS A 128 2.23 16.47 7.79
C HIS A 128 2.04 15.34 6.80
N GLN A 129 1.37 14.26 7.23
CA GLN A 129 1.23 13.07 6.41
C GLN A 129 0.12 13.20 5.37
N TYR A 130 -1.09 13.57 5.80
CA TYR A 130 -2.33 13.52 5.02
C TYR A 130 -2.89 14.90 4.64
N GLY A 131 -2.37 15.99 5.22
CA GLY A 131 -2.80 17.36 4.90
C GLY A 131 -4.05 17.83 5.64
N PHE A 132 -4.41 17.22 6.78
CA PHE A 132 -5.49 17.69 7.64
C PHE A 132 -5.14 17.56 9.12
N SER A 133 -5.72 18.41 9.97
CA SER A 133 -5.47 18.44 11.40
C SER A 133 -6.50 17.60 12.18
N GLN A 134 -6.09 17.09 13.34
CA GLN A 134 -6.94 16.40 14.30
C GLN A 134 -6.93 17.15 15.63
N HIS A 135 -7.90 16.86 16.50
CA HIS A 135 -7.98 17.41 17.85
C HIS A 135 -7.19 16.53 18.82
N GLY A 136 -6.09 17.09 19.33
CA GLY A 136 -5.20 16.47 20.33
C GLY A 136 -5.77 16.45 21.75
N VAL A 137 -6.98 15.93 21.95
CA VAL A 137 -7.73 16.00 23.23
C VAL A 137 -8.49 14.69 23.51
N MET A 138 -8.88 14.50 24.76
CA MET A 138 -9.86 13.49 25.15
C MET A 138 -11.25 13.83 24.60
N LEU A 139 -12.11 12.82 24.40
CA LEU A 139 -13.51 13.05 23.96
C LEU A 139 -14.27 13.91 24.98
N GLU A 140 -13.90 13.81 26.25
CA GLU A 140 -14.48 14.53 27.37
C GLU A 140 -14.30 16.05 27.24
N ASP A 141 -13.15 16.47 26.68
CA ASP A 141 -12.74 17.85 26.48
C ASP A 141 -13.01 18.36 25.05
N TYR A 142 -13.43 17.47 24.15
CA TYR A 142 -13.74 17.81 22.78
C TYR A 142 -15.04 18.65 22.70
N GLN A 143 -14.89 19.87 22.19
CA GLN A 143 -15.99 20.82 22.01
C GLN A 143 -16.15 21.17 20.53
N THR A 144 -17.36 20.99 20.02
CA THR A 144 -17.71 21.35 18.64
C THR A 144 -19.18 21.75 18.55
N SER A 145 -19.48 22.69 17.65
CA SER A 145 -20.86 22.99 17.23
C SER A 145 -21.30 22.15 16.03
N GLN A 146 -20.36 21.45 15.37
CA GLN A 146 -20.62 20.63 14.21
C GLN A 146 -21.31 19.32 14.62
N LYS A 147 -22.22 18.86 13.76
CA LYS A 147 -22.81 17.54 13.86
C LYS A 147 -22.41 16.68 12.66
N PHE A 148 -22.32 15.38 12.91
CA PHE A 148 -21.74 14.42 11.96
C PHE A 148 -22.77 13.42 11.43
N ASP A 149 -22.69 13.13 10.12
CA ASP A 149 -23.51 12.10 9.45
C ASP A 149 -23.00 10.69 9.73
N PHE A 150 -21.69 10.57 10.00
CA PHE A 150 -21.02 9.33 10.30
C PHE A 150 -20.07 9.51 11.49
N ILE A 151 -20.22 8.69 12.53
CA ILE A 151 -19.32 8.67 13.67
C ILE A 151 -18.76 7.27 13.81
N CYS A 152 -17.44 7.17 13.95
CA CYS A 152 -16.79 5.88 14.16
C CYS A 152 -15.71 5.90 15.23
N SER A 153 -15.39 4.71 15.74
CA SER A 153 -14.15 4.47 16.49
C SER A 153 -13.74 3.00 16.39
N PHE A 154 -12.44 2.76 16.39
CA PHE A 154 -11.88 1.42 16.31
C PHE A 154 -10.93 1.22 17.49
N HIS A 155 -11.27 0.26 18.35
CA HIS A 155 -10.49 -0.08 19.54
C HIS A 155 -10.33 1.07 20.53
N VAL A 156 -11.44 1.70 20.91
CA VAL A 156 -11.48 2.85 21.84
C VAL A 156 -12.36 2.56 23.04
N ILE A 157 -13.62 2.15 22.82
CA ILE A 157 -14.61 2.01 23.90
C ILE A 157 -14.21 0.99 24.97
N GLU A 158 -13.32 0.04 24.66
CA GLU A 158 -12.73 -0.88 25.64
C GLU A 158 -11.81 -0.21 26.66
N HIS A 159 -11.26 0.96 26.33
CA HIS A 159 -10.35 1.74 27.16
C HIS A 159 -11.08 2.78 28.02
N VAL A 160 -12.38 3.00 27.78
CA VAL A 160 -13.15 4.08 28.41
C VAL A 160 -13.71 3.65 29.78
N PRO A 161 -13.55 4.46 30.84
CA PRO A 161 -14.10 4.14 32.17
C PRO A 161 -15.63 4.05 32.21
N ASP A 162 -16.32 5.00 31.59
CA ASP A 162 -17.79 5.03 31.50
C ASP A 162 -18.29 4.96 30.04
N PRO A 163 -18.65 3.77 29.55
CA PRO A 163 -19.22 3.59 28.21
C PRO A 163 -20.56 4.31 28.00
N HIS A 164 -21.32 4.61 29.05
CA HIS A 164 -22.58 5.33 28.92
C HIS A 164 -22.35 6.81 28.64
N ASP A 165 -21.40 7.45 29.33
CA ASP A 165 -21.02 8.84 29.07
C ASP A 165 -20.45 9.01 27.65
N PHE A 166 -19.57 8.09 27.25
CA PHE A 166 -19.01 8.01 25.90
C PHE A 166 -20.11 8.03 24.84
N LEU A 167 -21.11 7.14 24.91
CA LEU A 167 -22.19 7.09 23.93
C LEU A 167 -23.12 8.31 23.98
N LYS A 168 -23.33 8.93 25.15
CA LYS A 168 -24.10 10.19 25.25
C LYS A 168 -23.41 11.32 24.50
N ARG A 169 -22.09 11.46 24.65
CA ARG A 169 -21.30 12.47 23.94
C ARG A 169 -21.39 12.28 22.43
N LEU A 170 -21.24 11.04 21.96
CA LEU A 170 -21.43 10.73 20.54
C LEU A 170 -22.83 11.10 20.04
N LYS A 171 -23.87 10.79 20.82
CA LYS A 171 -25.26 11.14 20.48
C LYS A 171 -25.45 12.65 20.31
N ASN A 172 -24.78 13.46 21.13
CA ASN A 172 -24.90 14.92 21.11
C ASN A 172 -24.28 15.56 19.85
N VAL A 173 -23.18 14.99 19.35
CA VAL A 173 -22.49 15.46 18.12
C VAL A 173 -22.96 14.71 16.87
N ALA A 174 -23.89 13.75 16.98
CA ALA A 174 -24.46 13.05 15.84
C ALA A 174 -25.65 13.83 15.25
N ASN A 175 -25.73 13.92 13.91
CA ASN A 175 -26.96 14.29 13.22
C ASN A 175 -28.06 13.27 13.50
N GLU A 176 -29.33 13.67 13.36
CA GLU A 176 -30.43 12.70 13.35
C GLU A 176 -30.28 11.75 12.16
N GLY A 177 -30.46 10.44 12.39
CA GLY A 177 -30.22 9.41 11.37
C GLY A 177 -28.75 9.12 11.06
N ALA A 178 -27.80 9.78 11.75
CA ALA A 178 -26.38 9.53 11.57
C ALA A 178 -26.03 8.06 11.86
N THR A 179 -25.10 7.51 11.08
CA THR A 179 -24.57 6.16 11.30
C THR A 179 -23.48 6.21 12.37
N ILE A 180 -23.61 5.35 13.39
CA ILE A 180 -22.67 5.15 14.48
C ILE A 180 -22.02 3.78 14.33
N LEU A 181 -20.70 3.74 14.15
CA LEU A 181 -19.94 2.52 13.86
C LEU A 181 -18.80 2.31 14.86
N HIS A 182 -18.82 1.20 15.59
CA HIS A 182 -17.75 0.87 16.54
C HIS A 182 -17.20 -0.51 16.29
N GLU A 183 -15.88 -0.66 16.37
CA GLU A 183 -15.15 -1.93 16.34
C GLU A 183 -14.34 -2.05 17.64
N PHE A 184 -14.37 -3.21 18.30
CA PHE A 184 -13.64 -3.45 19.55
C PHE A 184 -13.48 -4.96 19.82
N PRO A 185 -12.60 -5.38 20.76
CA PRO A 185 -12.33 -6.79 21.03
C PRO A 185 -13.59 -7.58 21.39
N SER A 186 -13.69 -8.79 20.83
CA SER A 186 -14.82 -9.69 21.04
C SER A 186 -14.54 -10.73 22.12
N MET A 187 -15.25 -10.69 23.24
CA MET A 187 -15.10 -11.74 24.25
C MET A 187 -15.60 -13.10 23.76
N GLU A 188 -16.51 -13.18 22.80
CA GLU A 188 -16.88 -14.47 22.21
C GLU A 188 -15.68 -15.17 21.59
N ILE A 189 -14.85 -14.39 20.90
CA ILE A 189 -13.69 -14.88 20.17
C ILE A 189 -12.52 -15.10 21.10
N PHE A 190 -12.24 -14.11 21.93
CA PHE A 190 -11.06 -14.12 22.79
C PHE A 190 -11.23 -14.97 24.06
N SER A 191 -12.46 -15.19 24.57
CA SER A 191 -12.66 -15.85 25.88
C SER A 191 -12.25 -17.33 25.96
N TRP A 192 -11.83 -17.95 24.86
CA TRP A 192 -11.41 -19.36 24.79
C TRP A 192 -10.12 -19.59 23.98
N GLY A 193 -9.41 -18.49 23.66
CA GLY A 193 -8.03 -18.49 23.18
C GLY A 193 -7.03 -18.33 24.34
N ASP A 194 -5.87 -17.72 24.08
CA ASP A 194 -4.90 -17.35 25.11
C ASP A 194 -5.42 -16.15 25.93
N LEU A 195 -6.27 -16.43 26.94
CA LEU A 195 -6.84 -15.44 27.85
C LEU A 195 -5.77 -14.56 28.52
N LYS A 196 -4.55 -15.10 28.70
CA LYS A 196 -3.39 -14.37 29.24
C LYS A 196 -3.07 -13.16 28.36
N ARG A 197 -3.23 -13.28 27.03
CA ARG A 197 -3.05 -12.18 26.07
C ARG A 197 -4.27 -11.30 25.93
N THR A 198 -5.48 -11.82 26.16
CA THR A 198 -6.72 -11.05 26.01
C THR A 198 -6.89 -10.02 27.11
N TYR A 199 -6.72 -10.44 28.36
CA TYR A 199 -6.82 -9.54 29.50
C TYR A 199 -5.56 -8.69 29.58
N TRP A 200 -5.75 -7.39 29.47
CA TRP A 200 -4.68 -6.41 29.35
C TRP A 200 -5.06 -5.17 30.14
N GLU A 201 -4.11 -4.60 30.88
CA GLU A 201 -4.36 -3.53 31.84
C GLU A 201 -5.03 -2.28 31.24
N PRO A 202 -4.67 -1.82 30.02
CA PRO A 202 -5.36 -0.69 29.40
C PRO A 202 -6.83 -0.95 29.02
N HIS A 203 -7.28 -2.20 28.91
CA HIS A 203 -8.66 -2.53 28.57
C HIS A 203 -9.52 -2.61 29.84
N LEU A 204 -10.30 -1.56 30.10
CA LEU A 204 -11.23 -1.49 31.22
C LEU A 204 -12.52 -2.30 30.97
N GLN A 205 -12.95 -2.42 29.71
CA GLN A 205 -14.24 -2.98 29.32
C GLN A 205 -14.07 -4.13 28.32
N TYR A 206 -14.77 -5.24 28.56
CA TYR A 206 -14.69 -6.45 27.74
C TYR A 206 -16.09 -6.89 27.29
N PHE A 207 -16.37 -6.63 26.02
CA PHE A 207 -17.71 -6.72 25.46
C PHE A 207 -18.03 -8.07 24.81
N ASN A 208 -19.33 -8.37 24.74
CA ASN A 208 -19.90 -9.42 23.90
C ASN A 208 -21.16 -8.88 23.21
N ALA A 209 -21.66 -9.54 22.18
CA ALA A 209 -22.79 -9.09 21.38
C ALA A 209 -24.05 -8.76 22.21
N ALA A 210 -24.29 -9.46 23.33
CA ALA A 210 -25.41 -9.14 24.21
C ALA A 210 -25.17 -7.88 25.04
N SER A 211 -23.97 -7.68 25.59
CA SER A 211 -23.64 -6.46 26.34
C SER A 211 -23.58 -5.23 25.42
N VAL A 212 -23.10 -5.39 24.19
CA VAL A 212 -23.13 -4.32 23.17
C VAL A 212 -24.55 -3.94 22.81
N TYR A 213 -25.42 -4.91 22.51
CA TYR A 213 -26.82 -4.61 22.22
C TYR A 213 -27.47 -3.89 23.40
N GLN A 214 -27.24 -4.38 24.62
CA GLN A 214 -27.76 -3.76 25.84
C GLN A 214 -27.30 -2.31 26.01
N LEU A 215 -26.03 -2.02 25.75
CA LEU A 215 -25.47 -0.68 25.87
C LEU A 215 -26.00 0.25 24.77
N PHE A 216 -25.79 -0.12 23.50
CA PHE A 216 -26.07 0.75 22.36
C PHE A 216 -27.57 1.02 22.17
N SER A 217 -28.44 0.04 22.43
CA SER A 217 -29.89 0.20 22.25
C SER A 217 -30.54 1.24 23.18
N GLN A 218 -29.83 1.67 24.23
CA GLN A 218 -30.28 2.75 25.12
C GLN A 218 -30.10 4.14 24.50
N TYR A 219 -29.22 4.28 23.51
CA TYR A 219 -28.86 5.57 22.91
C TYR A 219 -29.17 5.63 21.42
N PHE A 220 -29.06 4.50 20.72
CA PHE A 220 -29.11 4.40 19.27
C PHE A 220 -29.97 3.21 18.84
N LYS A 221 -30.54 3.28 17.64
CA LYS A 221 -31.21 2.14 17.00
C LYS A 221 -30.17 1.20 16.40
N VAL A 222 -29.97 0.05 17.03
CA VAL A 222 -28.96 -0.94 16.59
C VAL A 222 -29.43 -1.66 15.33
N GLU A 223 -28.72 -1.47 14.21
CA GLU A 223 -29.00 -2.14 12.93
C GLU A 223 -28.28 -3.49 12.84
N LYS A 224 -27.01 -3.54 13.26
CA LYS A 224 -26.17 -4.72 13.12
C LYS A 224 -25.18 -4.87 14.25
N ILE A 225 -25.03 -6.10 14.74
CA ILE A 225 -23.84 -6.53 15.49
C ILE A 225 -23.23 -7.74 14.77
N GLY A 226 -21.97 -7.59 14.38
CA GLY A 226 -21.22 -8.56 13.58
C GLY A 226 -19.79 -8.71 14.05
N TYR A 227 -18.99 -9.45 13.29
CA TYR A 227 -17.58 -9.69 13.58
C TYR A 227 -16.74 -9.25 12.39
N TYR A 228 -15.57 -8.66 12.67
CA TYR A 228 -14.57 -8.30 11.67
C TYR A 228 -13.21 -8.79 12.16
N GLY A 229 -12.63 -9.80 11.50
CA GLY A 229 -11.49 -10.53 12.07
C GLY A 229 -11.82 -11.03 13.48
N ALA A 230 -10.93 -10.79 14.46
CA ALA A 230 -11.17 -11.14 15.86
C ALA A 230 -11.99 -10.10 16.67
N ALA A 231 -12.44 -9.02 16.02
CA ALA A 231 -13.20 -7.95 16.65
C ALA A 231 -14.71 -8.15 16.52
N LEU A 232 -15.45 -7.57 17.46
CA LEU A 232 -16.89 -7.35 17.36
C LEU A 232 -17.09 -5.94 16.79
N PHE A 233 -18.12 -5.77 15.95
CA PHE A 233 -18.53 -4.44 15.52
C PHE A 233 -20.03 -4.22 15.70
N VAL A 234 -20.41 -2.97 15.89
CA VAL A 234 -21.81 -2.52 15.92
C VAL A 234 -22.01 -1.38 14.93
N VAL A 235 -23.11 -1.45 14.19
CA VAL A 235 -23.64 -0.37 13.37
C VAL A 235 -25.00 0.00 13.94
N ALA A 236 -25.19 1.27 14.24
CA ALA A 236 -26.42 1.82 14.78
C ALA A 236 -26.76 3.17 14.13
N LYS A 237 -27.99 3.61 14.29
CA LYS A 237 -28.48 4.92 13.83
C LYS A 237 -28.81 5.84 14.99
N ASN A 238 -28.48 7.12 14.87
CA ASN A 238 -28.92 8.15 15.80
C ASN A 238 -30.41 8.46 15.61
N GLU A 239 -31.22 7.53 16.09
CA GLU A 239 -32.68 7.59 16.07
C GLU A 239 -33.18 7.19 17.47
N LYS A 240 -34.45 7.52 17.76
CA LYS A 240 -35.11 6.96 18.95
C LYS A 240 -35.15 5.44 18.85
N SER A 241 -34.77 4.78 19.94
CA SER A 241 -34.73 3.33 20.05
C SER A 241 -35.29 2.93 21.40
N GLU A 242 -36.00 1.80 21.42
CA GLU A 242 -36.43 1.14 22.64
C GLU A 242 -35.74 -0.20 22.78
N PHE A 243 -35.48 -0.60 24.03
CA PHE A 243 -34.86 -1.88 24.30
C PHE A 243 -35.77 -3.05 23.87
N ASN A 244 -35.32 -3.85 22.91
CA ASN A 244 -36.05 -5.04 22.48
C ASN A 244 -35.47 -6.31 23.12
N LYS A 245 -36.22 -6.88 24.07
CA LYS A 245 -35.84 -8.11 24.80
C LYS A 245 -35.62 -9.32 23.88
N THR A 246 -36.39 -9.43 22.80
CA THR A 246 -36.24 -10.51 21.81
C THR A 246 -34.93 -10.38 21.04
N ALA A 247 -34.57 -9.17 20.61
CA ALA A 247 -33.30 -8.88 19.96
C ALA A 247 -32.11 -9.12 20.91
N PHE A 248 -32.20 -8.69 22.17
CA PHE A 248 -31.19 -8.99 23.20
C PHE A 248 -30.97 -10.50 23.35
N ASN A 249 -32.05 -11.28 23.49
CA ASN A 249 -31.97 -12.74 23.61
C ASN A 249 -31.38 -13.40 22.35
N LYS A 250 -31.68 -12.87 21.16
CA LYS A 250 -31.08 -13.32 19.90
C LYS A 250 -29.55 -13.13 19.91
N TYR A 251 -29.07 -11.95 20.28
CA TYR A 251 -27.63 -11.69 20.36
C TYR A 251 -26.95 -12.51 21.47
N LYS A 252 -27.61 -12.72 22.61
CA LYS A 252 -27.13 -13.59 23.68
C LYS A 252 -26.97 -15.05 23.23
N ARG A 253 -27.95 -15.59 22.50
CA ARG A 253 -27.86 -16.94 21.91
C ARG A 253 -26.76 -17.03 20.85
N LYS A 254 -26.68 -16.03 19.96
CA LYS A 254 -25.62 -15.94 18.93
C LYS A 254 -24.23 -15.92 19.57
N ALA A 255 -24.03 -15.12 20.62
CA ALA A 255 -22.78 -15.05 21.35
C ALA A 255 -22.40 -16.40 21.96
N ALA A 256 -23.36 -17.09 22.59
CA ALA A 256 -23.15 -18.42 23.15
C ALA A 256 -22.79 -19.46 22.08
N LEU A 257 -23.44 -19.41 20.92
CA LEU A 257 -23.17 -20.31 19.79
C LEU A 257 -21.77 -20.11 19.22
N VAL A 258 -21.37 -18.87 18.93
CA VAL A 258 -20.02 -18.54 18.43
C VAL A 258 -18.95 -19.02 19.41
N LYS A 259 -19.16 -18.72 20.70
CA LYS A 259 -18.30 -19.19 21.78
C LYS A 259 -18.18 -20.72 21.83
N ASN A 260 -19.27 -21.46 21.64
CA ASN A 260 -19.24 -22.93 21.64
C ASN A 260 -18.52 -23.49 20.40
N LEU A 261 -18.70 -22.88 19.23
CA LEU A 261 -17.98 -23.26 18.02
C LEU A 261 -16.46 -23.10 18.17
N ILE A 262 -16.01 -22.03 18.83
CA ILE A 262 -14.57 -21.78 19.04
C ILE A 262 -13.94 -22.83 19.96
N LYS A 263 -14.70 -23.37 20.92
CA LYS A 263 -14.22 -24.44 21.82
C LYS A 263 -13.93 -25.75 21.08
N ILE A 264 -14.78 -26.12 20.13
CA ILE A 264 -14.67 -27.40 19.43
C ILE A 264 -13.71 -27.34 18.23
N THR A 265 -13.21 -26.16 17.87
CA THR A 265 -12.27 -25.98 16.76
C THR A 265 -10.84 -26.31 17.23
N PRO A 266 -10.18 -27.37 16.72
CA PRO A 266 -8.85 -27.77 17.18
C PRO A 266 -7.78 -26.72 16.88
N SER A 267 -6.89 -26.45 17.84
CA SER A 267 -5.73 -25.57 17.65
C SER A 267 -4.56 -26.36 17.03
N LEU A 268 -4.53 -26.46 15.71
CA LEU A 268 -3.39 -27.00 14.98
C LEU A 268 -2.52 -25.84 14.47
N LYS A 269 -1.28 -25.73 14.97
CA LYS A 269 -0.29 -24.77 14.45
C LYS A 269 0.35 -25.38 13.20
N VAL A 270 -0.08 -24.96 12.02
CA VAL A 270 0.56 -25.38 10.76
C VAL A 270 1.59 -24.32 10.38
N LYS A 271 2.88 -24.62 10.66
CA LYS A 271 4.03 -23.68 10.56
C LYS A 271 3.92 -22.46 11.48
N LYS A 272 5.05 -21.79 11.73
CA LYS A 272 5.24 -20.76 12.79
C LYS A 272 4.22 -19.60 12.81
N ASN A 273 3.40 -19.37 11.76
CA ASN A 273 2.57 -18.16 11.62
C ASN A 273 1.12 -18.39 11.14
N ILE A 274 0.56 -19.60 11.19
CA ILE A 274 -0.86 -19.83 10.80
C ILE A 274 -1.61 -20.53 11.95
N ASP A 275 -2.53 -19.80 12.57
CA ASP A 275 -3.49 -20.35 13.53
C ASP A 275 -4.74 -20.85 12.77
N LEU A 276 -4.96 -22.16 12.75
CA LEU A 276 -6.13 -22.77 12.09
C LEU A 276 -7.46 -22.32 12.72
N LYS A 277 -7.48 -21.89 13.99
CA LYS A 277 -8.67 -21.27 14.59
C LYS A 277 -8.99 -19.95 13.92
N GLU A 278 -7.97 -19.12 13.69
CA GLU A 278 -8.13 -17.85 12.99
C GLU A 278 -8.50 -18.06 11.52
N PHE A 279 -7.91 -19.07 10.88
CA PHE A 279 -8.22 -19.45 9.49
C PHE A 279 -9.66 -19.94 9.32
N GLY A 280 -10.10 -20.89 10.14
CA GLY A 280 -11.47 -21.41 10.11
C GLY A 280 -12.50 -20.33 10.44
N PHE A 281 -12.17 -19.43 11.37
CA PHE A 281 -13.03 -18.33 11.79
C PHE A 281 -13.22 -17.27 10.70
N ARG A 282 -12.15 -16.88 10.00
CA ARG A 282 -12.21 -15.91 8.90
C ARG A 282 -13.14 -16.35 7.78
N LEU A 283 -13.31 -17.65 7.54
CA LEU A 283 -14.29 -18.17 6.57
C LEU A 283 -15.75 -17.89 6.96
N PHE A 284 -16.04 -17.76 8.27
CA PHE A 284 -17.39 -17.48 8.79
C PHE A 284 -17.64 -15.99 9.08
N THR A 285 -16.60 -15.19 9.29
CA THR A 285 -16.73 -13.79 9.72
C THR A 285 -16.28 -12.76 8.70
N GLU A 286 -15.32 -13.08 7.84
CA GLU A 286 -15.03 -12.28 6.66
C GLU A 286 -15.94 -12.79 5.54
N LYS A 287 -16.52 -11.89 4.74
CA LYS A 287 -17.30 -12.29 3.55
C LYS A 287 -16.51 -13.32 2.74
N ASN A 288 -17.20 -14.15 1.93
CA ASN A 288 -16.64 -15.16 0.98
C ASN A 288 -15.40 -14.74 0.16
N ASP A 289 -15.07 -13.46 0.18
CA ASP A 289 -13.83 -12.81 -0.25
C ASP A 289 -12.53 -13.50 0.21
N TYR A 290 -12.48 -14.13 1.40
CA TYR A 290 -11.25 -14.84 1.83
C TYR A 290 -10.95 -16.07 0.95
N ILE A 291 -11.94 -16.91 0.66
CA ILE A 291 -11.78 -18.09 -0.22
C ILE A 291 -11.39 -17.64 -1.63
N GLN A 292 -12.03 -16.58 -2.12
CA GLN A 292 -11.72 -16.00 -3.43
C GLN A 292 -10.28 -15.48 -3.48
N LYS A 293 -9.82 -14.77 -2.44
CA LYS A 293 -8.43 -14.31 -2.32
C LYS A 293 -7.45 -15.47 -2.23
N ALA A 294 -7.70 -16.47 -1.40
CA ALA A 294 -6.83 -17.64 -1.26
C ALA A 294 -6.70 -18.40 -2.59
N SER A 295 -7.82 -18.61 -3.29
CA SER A 295 -7.84 -19.19 -4.63
C SER A 295 -7.06 -18.33 -5.65
N TYR A 296 -7.28 -17.02 -5.64
CA TYR A 296 -6.56 -16.07 -6.51
C TYR A 296 -5.04 -16.12 -6.27
N PHE A 297 -4.60 -16.03 -5.01
CA PHE A 297 -3.18 -16.10 -4.66
C PHE A 297 -2.58 -17.48 -4.95
N GLY A 298 -3.32 -18.57 -4.78
CA GLY A 298 -2.89 -19.92 -5.14
C GLY A 298 -2.65 -20.06 -6.65
N LYS A 299 -3.60 -19.58 -7.47
CA LYS A 299 -3.46 -19.55 -8.94
C LYS A 299 -2.28 -18.69 -9.37
N TYR A 300 -2.14 -17.52 -8.76
CA TYR A 300 -1.01 -16.63 -9.00
C TYR A 300 0.33 -17.30 -8.67
N ALA A 301 0.47 -17.92 -7.49
CA ALA A 301 1.72 -18.54 -7.06
C ALA A 301 2.15 -19.65 -8.02
N LEU A 302 1.21 -20.51 -8.46
CA LEU A 302 1.48 -21.55 -9.47
C LEU A 302 1.94 -20.95 -10.80
N LYS A 303 1.28 -19.89 -11.25
CA LYS A 303 1.60 -19.20 -12.50
C LYS A 303 2.98 -18.52 -12.45
N GLU A 304 3.29 -17.83 -11.36
CA GLU A 304 4.60 -17.24 -11.13
C GLU A 304 5.69 -18.30 -11.10
N LEU A 305 5.48 -19.40 -10.35
CA LEU A 305 6.43 -20.52 -10.29
C LEU A 305 6.69 -21.09 -11.69
N ASN A 306 5.63 -21.29 -12.48
CA ASN A 306 5.76 -21.77 -13.86
C ASN A 306 6.49 -20.77 -14.76
N TYR A 307 6.21 -19.47 -14.63
CA TYR A 307 6.90 -18.42 -15.37
C TYR A 307 8.39 -18.37 -15.02
N VAL A 308 8.74 -18.26 -13.74
CA VAL A 308 10.13 -18.19 -13.28
C VAL A 308 10.89 -19.47 -13.65
N ARG A 309 10.27 -20.65 -13.52
CA ARG A 309 10.88 -21.92 -13.93
C ARG A 309 11.17 -21.94 -15.44
N LYS A 310 10.25 -21.47 -16.28
CA LYS A 310 10.47 -21.36 -17.73
C LYS A 310 11.62 -20.41 -18.05
N GLU A 311 11.72 -19.27 -17.36
CA GLU A 311 12.80 -18.31 -17.58
C GLU A 311 14.17 -18.84 -17.14
N LYS A 312 14.25 -19.60 -16.04
CA LYS A 312 15.50 -20.24 -15.57
C LYS A 312 15.91 -21.46 -16.41
N ASN A 313 14.94 -22.19 -16.97
CA ASN A 313 15.18 -23.41 -17.73
C ASN A 313 15.34 -23.18 -19.24
N LYS A 314 15.35 -21.92 -19.70
CA LYS A 314 15.82 -21.59 -21.05
C LYS A 314 17.32 -21.94 -21.08
N GLY A 315 17.64 -23.10 -21.64
CA GLY A 315 19.02 -23.52 -21.84
C GLY A 315 19.80 -22.51 -22.66
N GLY A 316 21.12 -22.52 -22.53
CA GLY A 316 21.99 -21.61 -23.25
C GLY A 316 23.41 -22.16 -23.29
N LYS A 317 24.19 -21.66 -24.23
CA LYS A 317 25.63 -21.99 -24.34
C LYS A 317 26.46 -21.26 -23.29
N LYS A 318 25.97 -20.10 -22.85
CA LYS A 318 26.61 -19.27 -21.84
C LYS A 318 25.79 -19.22 -20.56
N LEU A 319 26.42 -19.02 -19.41
CA LEU A 319 25.75 -18.94 -18.10
C LEU A 319 25.95 -17.57 -17.47
N PHE A 320 24.90 -16.75 -17.36
CA PHE A 320 24.96 -15.41 -16.75
C PHE A 320 24.15 -15.33 -15.46
N GLN A 321 24.64 -14.54 -14.51
CA GLN A 321 23.91 -14.14 -13.32
C GLN A 321 23.13 -12.84 -13.59
N HIS A 322 21.84 -12.81 -13.27
CA HIS A 322 21.01 -11.60 -13.28
C HIS A 322 20.55 -11.27 -11.87
N LEU A 323 20.97 -10.10 -11.37
CA LEU A 323 20.54 -9.53 -10.09
C LEU A 323 19.47 -8.47 -10.36
N THR A 324 18.23 -8.78 -9.99
CA THR A 324 17.08 -7.95 -10.36
C THR A 324 15.86 -8.22 -9.48
N TYR A 325 14.81 -7.43 -9.67
CA TYR A 325 13.46 -7.70 -9.16
C TYR A 325 12.71 -8.49 -10.24
N PHE A 326 12.21 -9.69 -9.93
CA PHE A 326 11.58 -10.56 -10.93
C PHE A 326 10.34 -11.29 -10.43
N ARG A 327 9.94 -11.02 -9.18
CA ARG A 327 8.79 -11.67 -8.56
C ARG A 327 7.54 -10.83 -8.83
N GLY A 328 6.46 -11.48 -9.24
CA GLY A 328 5.22 -10.79 -9.65
C GLY A 328 4.52 -10.06 -8.50
N TRP A 329 4.82 -10.40 -7.25
CA TRP A 329 4.30 -9.72 -6.06
C TRP A 329 4.97 -8.39 -5.79
N GLU A 330 6.03 -8.05 -6.54
CA GLU A 330 6.73 -6.79 -6.44
C GLU A 330 6.06 -5.76 -7.36
N ASN A 331 6.82 -4.85 -7.94
CA ASN A 331 6.29 -3.93 -8.94
C ASN A 331 6.14 -4.67 -10.28
N ALA A 332 4.97 -4.54 -10.92
CA ALA A 332 4.72 -5.10 -12.26
C ALA A 332 5.77 -4.64 -13.29
N GLY A 333 6.22 -3.38 -13.15
CA GLY A 333 7.21 -2.77 -14.01
C GLY A 333 8.58 -3.43 -13.92
N ASP A 334 9.01 -3.75 -12.71
CA ASP A 334 10.31 -4.39 -12.48
C ASP A 334 10.32 -5.86 -12.93
N THR A 335 9.17 -6.53 -12.90
CA THR A 335 9.04 -7.89 -13.45
C THR A 335 9.18 -7.90 -14.99
N VAL A 336 8.55 -6.92 -15.66
CA VAL A 336 8.62 -6.76 -17.13
C VAL A 336 10.03 -6.36 -17.57
N LEU A 337 10.51 -5.22 -17.08
CA LEU A 337 11.79 -5.12 -16.41
C LEU A 337 12.87 -6.17 -16.70
N SER A 338 13.07 -6.96 -15.66
CA SER A 338 13.84 -8.18 -15.61
C SER A 338 13.75 -9.05 -16.87
N LYS A 339 12.54 -9.30 -17.39
CA LYS A 339 12.37 -10.07 -18.63
C LYS A 339 13.01 -9.39 -19.83
N THR A 340 12.74 -8.10 -20.04
CA THR A 340 13.23 -7.39 -21.23
C THR A 340 14.76 -7.29 -21.25
N VAL A 341 15.42 -7.15 -20.09
CA VAL A 341 16.89 -7.21 -20.02
C VAL A 341 17.38 -8.54 -20.59
N ARG A 342 16.86 -9.67 -20.10
CA ARG A 342 17.27 -10.99 -20.59
C ARG A 342 16.97 -11.19 -22.07
N ASP A 343 15.77 -10.80 -22.51
CA ASP A 343 15.37 -10.90 -23.91
C ASP A 343 16.31 -10.10 -24.82
N THR A 344 16.85 -8.96 -24.35
CA THR A 344 17.78 -8.13 -25.11
C THR A 344 19.13 -8.83 -25.30
N PHE A 345 19.71 -9.37 -24.23
CA PHE A 345 20.96 -10.14 -24.33
C PHE A 345 20.78 -11.41 -25.17
N ASN A 346 19.62 -12.07 -25.05
CA ASN A 346 19.28 -13.26 -25.80
C ASN A 346 19.08 -13.03 -27.32
N GLN A 347 19.02 -11.77 -27.79
CA GLN A 347 19.07 -11.47 -29.24
C GLN A 347 20.44 -11.74 -29.85
N LYS A 348 21.51 -11.66 -29.05
CA LYS A 348 22.91 -11.76 -29.52
C LYS A 348 23.53 -13.11 -29.17
N GLU A 349 23.20 -13.65 -28.01
CA GLU A 349 23.83 -14.86 -27.48
C GLU A 349 22.78 -15.81 -26.88
N SER A 350 23.05 -17.10 -26.95
CA SER A 350 22.21 -18.10 -26.27
C SER A 350 22.63 -18.21 -24.80
N ILE A 351 21.95 -17.48 -23.92
CA ILE A 351 22.31 -17.36 -22.50
C ILE A 351 21.30 -18.09 -21.61
N GLN A 352 21.83 -18.94 -20.73
CA GLN A 352 21.14 -19.49 -19.58
C GLN A 352 21.26 -18.50 -18.41
N TRP A 353 20.16 -18.27 -17.71
CA TRP A 353 20.08 -17.24 -16.67
C TRP A 353 19.92 -17.82 -15.26
N GLN A 354 20.83 -17.45 -14.37
CA GLN A 354 20.63 -17.56 -12.94
C GLN A 354 19.99 -16.27 -12.42
N LEU A 355 18.84 -16.39 -11.77
CA LEU A 355 18.11 -15.24 -11.21
C LEU A 355 18.23 -15.22 -9.70
N ASN A 356 18.74 -14.11 -9.17
CA ASN A 356 18.76 -13.77 -7.76
C ASN A 356 18.11 -12.41 -7.53
N LYS A 357 17.47 -12.28 -6.38
CA LYS A 357 16.81 -11.04 -6.02
C LYS A 357 17.90 -10.03 -5.68
N VAL A 358 17.85 -8.83 -6.27
CA VAL A 358 18.89 -7.81 -6.03
C VAL A 358 18.99 -7.40 -4.55
N THR A 359 17.90 -7.54 -3.78
CA THR A 359 17.84 -7.18 -2.35
C THR A 359 18.23 -8.29 -1.39
N GLU A 360 18.57 -9.49 -1.89
CA GLU A 360 19.13 -10.55 -1.05
C GLU A 360 20.53 -10.17 -0.56
N ASP A 361 20.82 -10.45 0.71
CA ASP A 361 22.14 -10.21 1.29
C ASP A 361 23.23 -11.00 0.54
N VAL A 362 24.32 -10.31 0.19
CA VAL A 362 25.48 -10.96 -0.40
C VAL A 362 26.33 -11.58 0.70
N THR A 363 26.69 -12.84 0.49
CA THR A 363 27.54 -13.66 1.39
C THR A 363 28.66 -14.30 0.59
N GLU A 364 29.64 -14.91 1.25
CA GLU A 364 30.69 -15.71 0.57
C GLU A 364 30.08 -16.77 -0.37
N LYS A 365 29.01 -17.44 0.06
CA LYS A 365 28.29 -18.42 -0.76
C LYS A 365 27.64 -17.77 -1.99
N SER A 366 27.16 -16.53 -1.87
CA SER A 366 26.65 -15.77 -3.02
C SER A 366 27.78 -15.51 -4.01
N ILE A 367 28.97 -15.12 -3.53
CA ILE A 367 30.16 -14.89 -4.37
C ILE A 367 30.59 -16.16 -5.09
N GLU A 368 30.63 -17.31 -4.40
CA GLU A 368 30.92 -18.61 -5.02
C GLU A 368 29.96 -18.93 -6.17
N HIS A 369 28.68 -18.56 -6.04
CA HIS A 369 27.69 -18.74 -7.10
C HIS A 369 27.95 -17.80 -8.27
N TYR A 370 28.18 -16.53 -7.97
CA TYR A 370 28.43 -15.50 -8.98
C TYR A 370 29.67 -15.82 -9.83
N ASN A 371 30.76 -16.27 -9.21
CA ASN A 371 32.01 -16.59 -9.89
C ASN A 371 31.95 -17.88 -10.74
N ARG A 372 30.86 -18.66 -10.67
CA ARG A 372 30.60 -19.80 -11.58
C ARG A 372 29.95 -19.37 -12.91
N THR A 373 29.55 -18.11 -13.01
CA THR A 373 28.94 -17.54 -14.22
C THR A 373 30.00 -16.84 -15.08
N GLU A 374 29.68 -16.54 -16.32
CA GLU A 374 30.56 -15.77 -17.21
C GLU A 374 30.42 -14.26 -17.01
N HIS A 375 29.27 -13.80 -16.50
CA HIS A 375 28.97 -12.39 -16.36
C HIS A 375 27.88 -12.15 -15.32
N ILE A 376 28.01 -11.07 -14.54
CA ILE A 376 26.96 -10.57 -13.65
C ILE A 376 26.30 -9.33 -14.26
N ILE A 377 25.02 -9.46 -14.58
CA ILE A 377 24.17 -8.35 -15.00
C ILE A 377 23.37 -7.86 -13.79
N ILE A 378 23.56 -6.61 -13.40
CA ILE A 378 22.82 -5.95 -12.33
C ILE A 378 21.95 -4.90 -12.99
N GLY A 379 20.62 -5.04 -12.99
CA GLY A 379 19.89 -4.01 -13.72
C GLY A 379 18.42 -4.17 -13.96
N GLY A 380 17.94 -3.12 -14.64
CA GLY A 380 16.56 -2.79 -14.90
C GLY A 380 15.98 -1.79 -13.90
N GLY A 381 16.14 -2.02 -12.61
CA GLY A 381 15.43 -1.21 -11.61
C GLY A 381 15.95 0.22 -11.44
N GLY A 382 15.13 1.05 -10.79
CA GLY A 382 15.71 2.15 -10.02
C GLY A 382 16.32 1.58 -8.77
N LEU A 383 17.64 1.34 -8.78
CA LEU A 383 18.38 0.64 -7.72
C LEU A 383 19.16 1.58 -6.80
N PHE A 384 19.36 2.84 -7.19
CA PHE A 384 19.98 3.82 -6.31
C PHE A 384 18.87 4.61 -5.59
N LEU A 385 18.45 4.08 -4.44
CA LEU A 385 17.47 4.69 -3.54
C LEU A 385 17.76 4.31 -2.08
N PRO A 386 17.53 5.22 -1.13
CA PRO A 386 18.00 5.07 0.24
C PRO A 386 17.10 4.22 1.15
N ASP A 387 15.83 4.01 0.78
CA ASP A 387 14.77 3.65 1.74
C ASP A 387 14.07 2.31 1.51
N THR A 388 14.09 1.76 0.29
CA THR A 388 13.34 0.50 0.00
C THR A 388 14.02 -0.76 0.53
N ASN A 389 15.35 -0.77 0.65
CA ASN A 389 16.13 -1.89 1.19
C ASN A 389 17.32 -1.34 1.99
N LYS A 390 17.00 -0.64 3.08
CA LYS A 390 18.02 0.00 3.93
C LYS A 390 18.93 -1.09 4.51
N ASN A 391 20.23 -0.94 4.30
CA ASN A 391 21.26 -1.85 4.77
C ASN A 391 22.51 -1.04 5.13
N ASP A 392 23.37 -1.65 5.94
CA ASP A 392 24.64 -1.13 6.45
C ASP A 392 25.85 -1.58 5.62
N LYS A 393 25.63 -2.24 4.48
CA LYS A 393 26.69 -2.82 3.63
C LYS A 393 27.08 -1.93 2.45
N SER A 394 26.08 -1.43 1.73
CA SER A 394 26.29 -0.70 0.48
C SER A 394 25.53 0.61 0.40
N GLY A 395 24.46 0.80 1.18
CA GLY A 395 23.63 2.02 1.12
C GLY A 395 22.72 2.12 -0.13
N TRP A 396 22.64 1.08 -0.96
CA TRP A 396 21.69 0.96 -2.07
C TRP A 396 21.09 -0.44 -2.14
N GLN A 397 20.25 -0.74 -3.14
CA GLN A 397 19.40 -1.93 -3.09
C GLN A 397 20.16 -3.26 -3.07
N TRP A 398 21.41 -3.30 -3.53
CA TRP A 398 22.25 -4.50 -3.54
C TRP A 398 23.16 -4.56 -2.30
N PRO A 399 22.86 -5.36 -1.26
CA PRO A 399 23.58 -5.33 0.02
C PRO A 399 24.91 -6.09 -0.06
N ILE A 400 25.94 -5.44 -0.61
CA ILE A 400 27.28 -5.99 -0.78
C ILE A 400 28.33 -5.11 -0.08
N SER A 401 29.16 -5.71 0.76
CA SER A 401 30.30 -5.01 1.37
C SER A 401 31.44 -4.84 0.35
N LEU A 402 32.35 -3.91 0.61
CA LEU A 402 33.52 -3.70 -0.25
C LEU A 402 34.38 -4.97 -0.37
N ASP A 403 34.64 -5.65 0.75
CA ASP A 403 35.42 -6.90 0.77
C ASP A 403 34.81 -8.00 -0.11
N LEU A 404 33.48 -8.15 -0.08
CA LEU A 404 32.79 -9.14 -0.90
C LEU A 404 32.74 -8.71 -2.37
N LEU A 405 32.61 -7.40 -2.64
CA LEU A 405 32.67 -6.87 -3.99
C LEU A 405 34.03 -7.18 -4.63
N GLU A 406 35.13 -7.05 -3.89
CA GLU A 406 36.49 -7.38 -4.35
C GLU A 406 36.67 -8.84 -4.73
N LYS A 407 36.01 -9.77 -4.03
CA LYS A 407 36.09 -11.22 -4.30
C LYS A 407 35.36 -11.68 -5.56
N ILE A 408 34.57 -10.82 -6.21
CA ILE A 408 33.95 -11.14 -7.51
C ILE A 408 35.03 -11.16 -8.60
N SER A 409 35.25 -12.30 -9.24
CA SER A 409 36.28 -12.48 -10.28
C SER A 409 35.74 -12.34 -11.70
N VAL A 410 34.42 -12.33 -11.86
CA VAL A 410 33.74 -12.27 -13.17
C VAL A 410 33.33 -10.84 -13.52
N PRO A 411 33.21 -10.48 -14.81
CA PRO A 411 32.77 -9.16 -15.22
C PRO A 411 31.39 -8.77 -14.66
N ILE A 412 31.28 -7.51 -14.22
CA ILE A 412 30.02 -6.91 -13.73
C ILE A 412 29.56 -5.83 -14.69
N SER A 413 28.27 -5.85 -15.05
CA SER A 413 27.64 -4.77 -15.83
C SER A 413 26.38 -4.26 -15.13
N LEU A 414 26.33 -2.96 -14.86
CA LEU A 414 25.11 -2.28 -14.46
C LEU A 414 24.33 -1.89 -15.72
N PHE A 415 23.09 -2.33 -15.85
CA PHE A 415 22.32 -2.21 -17.09
C PHE A 415 20.97 -1.51 -16.88
N ALA A 416 20.83 -0.31 -17.45
CA ALA A 416 19.65 0.56 -17.30
C ALA A 416 19.29 0.89 -15.83
N VAL A 417 20.29 1.16 -14.99
CA VAL A 417 20.04 1.49 -13.57
C VAL A 417 19.55 2.93 -13.42
N GLY A 418 18.61 3.16 -12.51
CA GLY A 418 18.06 4.50 -12.23
C GLY A 418 18.47 5.09 -10.87
N TYR A 419 18.71 6.41 -10.85
CA TYR A 419 18.85 7.22 -9.64
C TYR A 419 17.49 7.74 -9.16
N ASN A 420 17.09 7.35 -7.95
CA ASN A 420 15.71 7.44 -7.45
C ASN A 420 15.57 8.23 -6.13
N TYR A 421 16.41 9.25 -5.91
CA TYR A 421 16.27 10.13 -4.75
C TYR A 421 15.17 11.17 -4.99
N PHE A 422 14.30 11.36 -4.00
CA PHE A 422 13.31 12.45 -4.01
C PHE A 422 14.00 13.80 -3.74
N PRO A 423 13.43 14.92 -4.21
CA PRO A 423 13.91 16.24 -3.83
C PRO A 423 14.11 16.37 -2.32
N GLY A 424 15.29 16.88 -1.91
CA GLY A 424 15.70 17.02 -0.50
C GLY A 424 16.41 15.80 0.10
N GLN A 425 16.37 14.62 -0.52
CA GLN A 425 17.15 13.47 -0.06
C GLN A 425 18.60 13.56 -0.54
N LYS A 426 19.56 13.24 0.35
CA LYS A 426 20.99 13.20 0.04
C LYS A 426 21.56 11.77 0.18
N PRO A 427 22.39 11.32 -0.77
CA PRO A 427 23.28 10.17 -0.61
C PRO A 427 24.07 10.22 0.69
N ASN A 428 24.24 9.06 1.35
CA ASN A 428 25.17 8.93 2.48
C ASN A 428 26.55 8.44 2.02
N ASP A 429 27.56 8.59 2.88
CA ASP A 429 28.94 8.23 2.55
C ASP A 429 29.10 6.74 2.24
N LEU A 430 28.35 5.88 2.92
CA LEU A 430 28.35 4.44 2.65
C LEU A 430 27.97 4.14 1.18
N PHE A 431 26.90 4.78 0.69
CA PHE A 431 26.48 4.65 -0.70
C PHE A 431 27.50 5.24 -1.67
N ILE A 432 28.04 6.43 -1.38
CA ILE A 432 29.03 7.08 -2.24
C ILE A 432 30.31 6.22 -2.36
N ASN A 433 30.81 5.68 -1.25
CA ASN A 433 31.99 4.82 -1.24
C ASN A 433 31.75 3.53 -2.04
N ASN A 434 30.61 2.89 -1.83
CA ASN A 434 30.25 1.68 -2.57
C ASN A 434 30.03 1.97 -4.07
N LEU A 435 29.41 3.12 -4.41
CA LEU A 435 29.19 3.58 -5.77
C LEU A 435 30.51 3.76 -6.53
N ASN A 436 31.50 4.41 -5.92
CA ASN A 436 32.84 4.56 -6.52
C ASN A 436 33.51 3.19 -6.74
N ALA A 437 33.44 2.30 -5.75
CA ALA A 437 34.01 0.95 -5.87
C ALA A 437 33.38 0.14 -7.01
N ILE A 438 32.03 0.14 -7.12
CA ILE A 438 31.35 -0.59 -8.19
C ILE A 438 31.59 0.04 -9.57
N VAL A 439 31.64 1.37 -9.69
CA VAL A 439 31.95 2.03 -10.97
C VAL A 439 33.38 1.72 -11.41
N ARG A 440 34.34 1.69 -10.48
CA ARG A 440 35.72 1.30 -10.76
C ARG A 440 35.81 -0.15 -11.23
N LYS A 441 35.14 -1.07 -10.53
CA LYS A 441 35.20 -2.52 -10.81
C LYS A 441 34.39 -2.96 -12.03
N ALA A 442 33.25 -2.34 -12.30
CA ALA A 442 32.37 -2.79 -13.36
C ALA A 442 33.00 -2.60 -14.75
N LYS A 443 32.71 -3.57 -15.62
CA LYS A 443 33.04 -3.53 -17.04
C LYS A 443 32.19 -2.52 -17.79
N PHE A 444 30.93 -2.33 -17.35
CA PHE A 444 29.98 -1.44 -17.99
C PHE A 444 29.04 -0.81 -16.95
N ILE A 445 28.81 0.50 -17.04
CA ILE A 445 27.85 1.22 -16.20
C ILE A 445 26.87 2.00 -17.08
N GLY A 446 25.71 1.39 -17.32
CA GLY A 446 24.62 1.99 -18.08
C GLY A 446 23.53 2.55 -17.18
N LEU A 447 23.28 3.86 -17.28
CA LEU A 447 22.21 4.54 -16.58
C LEU A 447 21.07 4.93 -17.52
N ARG A 448 19.84 4.87 -17.00
CA ARG A 448 18.63 4.82 -17.85
C ARG A 448 18.09 6.14 -18.39
N ASN A 449 18.58 7.28 -17.89
CA ASN A 449 18.16 8.61 -18.32
C ASN A 449 19.23 9.64 -18.00
N SER A 450 19.19 10.76 -18.72
CA SER A 450 20.17 11.84 -18.61
C SER A 450 20.29 12.37 -17.17
N GLY A 451 19.17 12.54 -16.47
CA GLY A 451 19.19 13.02 -15.09
C GLY A 451 19.84 12.04 -14.10
N SER A 452 19.76 10.73 -14.33
CA SER A 452 20.49 9.74 -13.52
C SER A 452 21.99 9.78 -13.79
N ILE A 453 22.38 10.02 -15.05
CA ILE A 453 23.80 10.19 -15.44
C ILE A 453 24.41 11.37 -14.72
N GLU A 454 23.78 12.54 -14.82
CA GLU A 454 24.27 13.76 -14.18
C GLU A 454 24.32 13.61 -12.65
N ALA A 455 23.27 13.03 -12.04
CA ALA A 455 23.26 12.79 -10.61
C ALA A 455 24.40 11.87 -10.16
N VAL A 456 24.67 10.78 -10.88
CA VAL A 456 25.75 9.85 -10.53
C VAL A 456 27.13 10.45 -10.81
N LYS A 457 27.32 11.16 -11.93
CA LYS A 457 28.58 11.86 -12.25
C LYS A 457 28.98 12.90 -11.19
N ASN A 458 28.02 13.46 -10.48
CA ASN A 458 28.28 14.40 -9.38
C ASN A 458 28.66 13.71 -8.06
N LEU A 459 28.52 12.39 -7.95
CA LEU A 459 28.80 11.62 -6.73
C LEU A 459 30.07 10.77 -6.81
N ILE A 460 30.66 10.62 -8.00
CA ILE A 460 31.82 9.76 -8.23
C ILE A 460 33.09 10.56 -8.54
N ASP A 461 34.23 9.91 -8.35
CA ASP A 461 35.56 10.44 -8.65
C ASP A 461 35.66 10.89 -10.12
N VAL A 462 36.46 11.93 -10.37
CA VAL A 462 36.53 12.61 -11.68
C VAL A 462 36.99 11.66 -12.81
N ASP A 463 37.93 10.78 -12.52
CA ASP A 463 38.47 9.77 -13.43
C ASP A 463 37.45 8.68 -13.81
N LEU A 464 36.37 8.54 -13.02
CA LEU A 464 35.34 7.54 -13.24
C LEU A 464 34.16 8.03 -14.09
N LYS A 465 34.05 9.34 -14.33
CA LYS A 465 32.89 9.96 -14.99
C LYS A 465 32.67 9.45 -16.42
N ASP A 466 33.74 9.16 -17.14
CA ASP A 466 33.68 8.69 -18.54
C ASP A 466 33.25 7.22 -18.68
N LYS A 467 33.26 6.45 -17.57
CA LYS A 467 32.74 5.08 -17.55
C LYS A 467 31.21 5.03 -17.58
N ILE A 468 30.54 6.15 -17.27
CA ILE A 468 29.08 6.23 -17.20
C ILE A 468 28.51 6.48 -18.59
N VAL A 469 27.73 5.53 -19.09
CA VAL A 469 27.08 5.63 -20.41
C VAL A 469 25.57 5.64 -20.29
N PHE A 470 24.92 6.17 -21.32
CA PHE A 470 23.47 6.09 -21.45
C PHE A 470 23.05 4.69 -21.92
N GLN A 471 22.19 4.04 -21.15
CA GLN A 471 21.57 2.76 -21.49
C GLN A 471 20.06 2.87 -21.29
N PRO A 472 19.27 3.05 -22.37
CA PRO A 472 17.83 3.13 -22.29
C PRO A 472 17.21 1.96 -21.54
N CYS A 473 16.09 2.21 -20.86
CA CYS A 473 15.32 1.16 -20.22
C CYS A 473 14.82 0.15 -21.27
N THR A 474 15.12 -1.14 -21.13
CA THR A 474 14.74 -2.13 -22.16
C THR A 474 13.23 -2.33 -22.32
N THR A 475 12.40 -1.82 -21.39
CA THR A 475 10.95 -1.81 -21.62
C THR A 475 10.54 -0.84 -22.73
N THR A 476 11.38 0.12 -23.11
CA THR A 476 11.05 1.09 -24.17
C THR A 476 11.21 0.51 -25.57
N ILE A 477 11.75 -0.71 -25.70
CA ILE A 477 12.04 -1.39 -26.97
C ILE A 477 11.35 -2.76 -27.06
N ILE A 478 10.25 -2.96 -26.32
CA ILE A 478 9.57 -4.26 -26.21
C ILE A 478 9.18 -4.83 -27.60
N ARG A 479 8.66 -4.00 -28.51
CA ARG A 479 8.30 -4.47 -29.86
C ARG A 479 9.51 -4.91 -30.68
N GLN A 480 10.64 -4.21 -30.57
CA GLN A 480 11.88 -4.58 -31.25
C GLN A 480 12.42 -5.92 -30.71
N LEU A 481 12.25 -6.18 -29.41
CA LEU A 481 12.64 -7.44 -28.77
C LEU A 481 11.66 -8.60 -29.05
N ASN A 482 10.41 -8.30 -29.36
CA ASN A 482 9.36 -9.29 -29.56
C ASN A 482 8.48 -8.96 -30.79
N PRO A 483 8.98 -9.23 -32.01
CA PRO A 483 8.25 -8.93 -33.25
C PRO A 483 6.99 -9.77 -33.44
N LYS A 484 6.79 -10.82 -32.63
CA LYS A 484 5.59 -11.67 -32.68
C LYS A 484 4.41 -11.09 -31.90
N LEU A 485 4.58 -9.95 -31.23
CA LEU A 485 3.48 -9.28 -30.54
C LEU A 485 2.40 -8.86 -31.56
N PRO A 486 1.12 -9.02 -31.22
CA PRO A 486 0.04 -8.56 -32.08
C PRO A 486 0.18 -7.08 -32.45
N ASN A 487 -0.23 -6.74 -33.65
CA ASN A 487 -0.33 -5.34 -34.06
C ASN A 487 -1.25 -4.57 -33.12
N LYS A 488 -0.87 -3.33 -32.81
CA LYS A 488 -1.71 -2.44 -32.02
C LYS A 488 -2.97 -2.14 -32.81
N LYS A 489 -4.13 -2.25 -32.17
CA LYS A 489 -5.41 -1.81 -32.74
C LYS A 489 -5.75 -0.45 -32.16
N LYS A 490 -6.26 0.47 -32.99
CA LYS A 490 -6.88 1.70 -32.46
C LYS A 490 -8.03 1.28 -31.54
N SER A 491 -7.98 1.77 -30.30
CA SER A 491 -9.04 1.64 -29.31
C SER A 491 -9.38 3.05 -28.84
N LYS A 492 -10.34 3.19 -27.92
CA LYS A 492 -10.52 4.44 -27.14
C LYS A 492 -10.22 4.18 -25.67
N ASN A 493 -9.35 3.21 -25.38
CA ASN A 493 -9.03 2.84 -24.00
C ASN A 493 -7.93 3.78 -23.47
N ILE A 494 -8.19 4.41 -22.33
CA ILE A 494 -7.19 5.20 -21.60
C ILE A 494 -6.83 4.46 -20.32
N ALA A 495 -5.57 4.08 -20.15
CA ALA A 495 -5.09 3.60 -18.86
C ALA A 495 -4.57 4.74 -17.99
N ILE A 496 -4.91 4.74 -16.71
CA ILE A 496 -4.41 5.68 -15.71
C ILE A 496 -3.73 4.94 -14.56
N ASN A 497 -2.49 5.32 -14.25
CA ASN A 497 -1.77 4.85 -13.07
C ASN A 497 -1.47 6.02 -12.12
N MET A 498 -2.02 5.93 -10.91
CA MET A 498 -1.75 6.85 -9.80
C MET A 498 -1.02 6.11 -8.68
N ALA A 499 0.20 6.54 -8.36
CA ALA A 499 1.01 5.95 -7.30
C ALA A 499 0.68 6.53 -5.90
N PHE A 500 0.34 5.66 -4.95
CA PHE A 500 0.04 6.05 -3.57
C PHE A 500 1.18 5.76 -2.58
N ASP A 501 2.37 5.36 -3.05
CA ASP A 501 3.54 5.26 -2.18
C ASP A 501 4.07 6.65 -1.82
N ARG A 502 4.39 6.89 -0.54
CA ARG A 502 5.00 8.16 -0.07
C ARG A 502 4.18 9.38 -0.50
N TYR A 503 2.85 9.34 -0.33
CA TYR A 503 1.96 10.38 -0.83
C TYR A 503 2.29 11.77 -0.26
N GLU A 504 2.84 11.85 0.95
CA GLU A 504 3.35 13.09 1.54
C GLU A 504 4.42 13.75 0.65
N LYS A 505 5.29 12.95 0.02
CA LYS A 505 6.31 13.43 -0.91
C LYS A 505 5.78 13.65 -2.32
N ARG A 506 4.69 12.98 -2.71
CA ARG A 506 4.13 13.05 -4.06
C ARG A 506 3.20 14.24 -4.25
N PHE A 507 2.28 14.44 -3.31
CA PHE A 507 1.22 15.42 -3.41
C PHE A 507 1.32 16.51 -2.33
N GLY A 508 1.92 16.19 -1.17
CA GLY A 508 1.96 17.11 -0.03
C GLY A 508 0.55 17.43 0.50
N ALA A 509 0.38 18.65 1.03
CA ALA A 509 -0.88 19.10 1.62
C ALA A 509 -2.04 19.20 0.61
N ASN A 510 -1.76 19.34 -0.69
CA ASN A 510 -2.77 19.55 -1.74
C ASN A 510 -3.26 18.23 -2.37
N ILE A 511 -3.08 17.10 -1.69
CA ILE A 511 -3.44 15.76 -2.20
C ILE A 511 -4.88 15.66 -2.67
N TYR A 512 -5.83 16.21 -1.92
CA TYR A 512 -7.26 16.12 -2.24
C TYR A 512 -7.59 16.90 -3.53
N GLU A 513 -7.10 18.14 -3.65
CA GLU A 513 -7.30 18.97 -4.84
C GLU A 513 -6.66 18.33 -6.07
N VAL A 514 -5.41 17.87 -5.96
CA VAL A 514 -4.68 17.22 -7.07
C VAL A 514 -5.45 16.00 -7.57
N LEU A 515 -5.85 15.11 -6.68
CA LEU A 515 -6.53 13.87 -7.06
C LEU A 515 -7.94 14.14 -7.62
N ASP A 516 -8.66 15.12 -7.08
CA ASP A 516 -9.96 15.55 -7.60
C ASP A 516 -9.84 16.08 -9.02
N GLN A 517 -8.84 16.93 -9.31
CA GLN A 517 -8.62 17.46 -10.67
C GLN A 517 -8.28 16.37 -11.68
N VAL A 518 -7.48 15.37 -11.29
CA VAL A 518 -7.21 14.20 -12.15
C VAL A 518 -8.50 13.40 -12.40
N ALA A 519 -9.31 13.15 -11.38
CA ALA A 519 -10.56 12.42 -11.52
C ALA A 519 -11.57 13.18 -12.40
N LEU A 520 -11.68 14.50 -12.26
CA LEU A 520 -12.50 15.36 -13.11
C LEU A 520 -12.04 15.34 -14.58
N ALA A 521 -10.72 15.27 -14.83
CA ALA A 521 -10.19 15.13 -16.19
C ALA A 521 -10.66 13.81 -16.81
N LEU A 522 -10.55 12.71 -16.06
CA LEU A 522 -11.02 11.41 -16.52
C LEU A 522 -12.53 11.38 -16.73
N LYS A 523 -13.32 12.07 -15.89
CA LYS A 523 -14.77 12.20 -16.11
C LYS A 523 -15.09 12.92 -17.41
N LYS A 524 -14.32 13.95 -17.77
CA LYS A 524 -14.48 14.66 -19.04
C LYS A 524 -14.08 13.79 -20.22
N LEU A 525 -12.99 13.02 -20.11
CA LEU A 525 -12.56 12.08 -21.15
C LEU A 525 -13.56 10.93 -21.36
N GLU A 526 -14.16 10.42 -20.29
CA GLU A 526 -15.26 9.46 -20.36
C GLU A 526 -16.43 10.04 -21.19
N LYS A 527 -16.84 11.30 -20.92
CA LYS A 527 -17.88 11.99 -21.70
C LYS A 527 -17.50 12.21 -23.17
N MET A 528 -16.19 12.28 -23.48
CA MET A 528 -15.67 12.33 -24.86
C MET A 528 -15.63 10.95 -25.55
N GLY A 529 -16.08 9.89 -24.87
CA GLY A 529 -16.20 8.54 -25.40
C GLY A 529 -14.98 7.64 -25.17
N TYR A 530 -14.04 8.05 -24.30
CA TYR A 530 -12.95 7.18 -23.87
C TYR A 530 -13.40 6.20 -22.79
N LYS A 531 -12.83 4.99 -22.81
CA LYS A 531 -13.04 3.95 -21.80
C LYS A 531 -11.89 4.00 -20.79
N ILE A 532 -12.19 4.31 -19.53
CA ILE A 532 -11.18 4.49 -18.50
C ILE A 532 -10.77 3.15 -17.89
N GLN A 533 -9.46 2.90 -17.83
CA GLN A 533 -8.85 1.69 -17.30
C GLN A 533 -7.93 2.09 -16.14
N LEU A 534 -8.42 1.97 -14.90
CA LEU A 534 -7.61 2.22 -13.72
C LEU A 534 -6.58 1.08 -13.60
N THR A 535 -5.29 1.41 -13.62
CA THR A 535 -4.23 0.40 -13.57
C THR A 535 -3.23 0.65 -12.44
N GLY A 536 -2.95 -0.40 -11.67
CA GLY A 536 -2.02 -0.36 -10.54
C GLY A 536 -0.82 -1.27 -10.76
N HIS A 537 0.40 -0.70 -10.73
CA HIS A 537 1.63 -1.50 -10.69
C HIS A 537 1.89 -2.08 -9.29
N LEU A 538 1.25 -1.50 -8.28
CA LEU A 538 1.11 -2.00 -6.93
C LEU A 538 -0.37 -1.97 -6.55
N GLN A 539 -0.83 -2.88 -5.70
CA GLN A 539 -2.21 -2.96 -5.23
C GLN A 539 -2.68 -1.65 -4.57
N GLU A 540 -1.75 -0.94 -3.90
CA GLU A 540 -2.00 0.36 -3.26
C GLU A 540 -2.39 1.46 -4.25
N ASP A 541 -1.96 1.38 -5.52
CA ASP A 541 -2.32 2.35 -6.57
C ASP A 541 -3.84 2.35 -6.85
N ASN A 542 -4.50 1.22 -6.59
CA ASN A 542 -5.94 1.07 -6.79
C ASN A 542 -6.75 1.90 -5.78
N LYS A 543 -6.12 2.53 -4.79
CA LYS A 543 -6.76 3.46 -3.87
C LYS A 543 -7.37 4.67 -4.61
N PHE A 544 -6.86 5.01 -5.80
CA PHE A 544 -7.44 6.05 -6.65
C PHE A 544 -8.90 5.81 -7.03
N ARG A 545 -9.34 4.54 -7.02
CA ARG A 545 -10.74 4.17 -7.32
C ARG A 545 -11.75 4.93 -6.46
N ILE A 546 -11.37 5.28 -5.23
CA ILE A 546 -12.24 6.02 -4.29
C ILE A 546 -12.61 7.39 -4.87
N LEU A 547 -11.66 8.05 -5.54
CA LEU A 547 -11.88 9.36 -6.17
C LEU A 547 -12.68 9.19 -7.47
N LEU A 548 -12.42 8.12 -8.22
CA LEU A 548 -13.22 7.81 -9.41
C LEU A 548 -14.69 7.55 -9.03
N ASP A 549 -14.94 6.79 -7.95
CA ASP A 549 -16.26 6.52 -7.40
C ASP A 549 -16.93 7.84 -6.93
N LYS A 550 -16.20 8.68 -6.17
CA LYS A 550 -16.64 10.03 -5.73
C LYS A 550 -17.12 10.88 -6.91
N HIS A 551 -16.36 10.91 -7.99
CA HIS A 551 -16.66 11.69 -9.21
C HIS A 551 -17.51 10.95 -10.24
N LYS A 552 -18.03 9.76 -9.89
CA LYS A 552 -18.89 8.91 -10.74
C LYS A 552 -18.26 8.62 -12.10
N VAL A 553 -16.94 8.41 -12.16
CA VAL A 553 -16.23 8.00 -13.39
C VAL A 553 -16.52 6.53 -13.64
N SER A 554 -16.91 6.17 -14.88
CA SER A 554 -17.01 4.75 -15.27
C SER A 554 -15.63 4.20 -15.60
N TYR A 555 -15.19 3.15 -14.90
CA TYR A 555 -13.86 2.55 -15.10
C TYR A 555 -13.86 1.03 -14.91
N GLN A 556 -12.82 0.40 -15.44
CA GLN A 556 -12.43 -0.97 -15.08
C GLN A 556 -11.07 -0.94 -14.35
N SER A 557 -10.96 -1.69 -13.25
CA SER A 557 -9.74 -1.74 -12.44
C SER A 557 -8.89 -2.96 -12.77
N HIS A 558 -7.59 -2.73 -12.95
CA HIS A 558 -6.59 -3.74 -13.28
C HIS A 558 -5.38 -3.61 -12.37
N VAL A 559 -5.21 -4.57 -11.47
CA VAL A 559 -3.99 -4.67 -10.65
C VAL A 559 -2.99 -5.50 -11.43
N LEU A 560 -1.97 -4.85 -12.01
CA LEU A 560 -0.91 -5.50 -12.78
C LEU A 560 0.11 -6.19 -11.89
N GLN A 561 0.20 -5.78 -10.62
CA GLN A 561 0.86 -6.57 -9.59
C GLN A 561 0.23 -7.98 -9.62
N PHE A 562 1.05 -9.02 -9.64
CA PHE A 562 0.67 -10.43 -9.83
C PHE A 562 0.42 -10.89 -11.28
N MET A 563 0.54 -10.02 -12.29
CA MET A 563 0.53 -10.43 -13.70
C MET A 563 1.92 -10.86 -14.18
N THR A 564 1.96 -11.84 -15.09
CA THR A 564 3.21 -12.17 -15.80
C THR A 564 3.54 -11.08 -16.84
N PRO A 565 4.80 -10.93 -17.27
CA PRO A 565 5.13 -9.92 -18.26
C PRO A 565 4.31 -9.96 -19.55
N ASN A 566 3.97 -11.15 -20.04
CA ASN A 566 3.17 -11.28 -21.27
C ASN A 566 1.75 -10.76 -21.09
N GLU A 567 1.17 -10.87 -19.90
CA GLU A 567 -0.16 -10.34 -19.61
C GLU A 567 -0.14 -8.83 -19.45
N VAL A 568 0.93 -8.29 -18.86
CA VAL A 568 1.17 -6.85 -18.84
C VAL A 568 1.30 -6.32 -20.28
N TYR A 569 1.96 -7.06 -21.18
CA TYR A 569 2.01 -6.72 -22.60
C TYR A 569 0.62 -6.73 -23.23
N GLN A 570 -0.18 -7.78 -23.00
CA GLN A 570 -1.53 -7.88 -23.52
C GLN A 570 -2.40 -6.71 -23.07
N PHE A 571 -2.39 -6.40 -21.76
CA PHE A 571 -3.12 -5.27 -21.19
C PHE A 571 -2.77 -3.95 -21.88
N TYR A 572 -1.48 -3.59 -21.92
CA TYR A 572 -1.06 -2.32 -22.54
C TYR A 572 -1.22 -2.30 -24.06
N ASN A 573 -1.16 -3.45 -24.74
CA ASN A 573 -1.39 -3.50 -26.17
C ASN A 573 -2.82 -3.06 -26.55
N GLU A 574 -3.78 -3.22 -25.64
CA GLU A 574 -5.18 -2.80 -25.80
C GLU A 574 -5.43 -1.30 -25.49
N MET A 575 -4.46 -0.60 -24.91
CA MET A 575 -4.59 0.81 -24.51
C MET A 575 -4.20 1.74 -25.64
N GLU A 576 -4.97 2.80 -25.88
CA GLU A 576 -4.58 3.84 -26.85
C GLU A 576 -3.62 4.85 -26.20
N ILE A 577 -4.05 5.42 -25.08
CA ILE A 577 -3.30 6.41 -24.29
C ILE A 577 -3.05 5.84 -22.90
N VAL A 578 -1.85 6.05 -22.37
CA VAL A 578 -1.52 5.73 -20.98
C VAL A 578 -1.02 6.96 -20.24
N MET A 579 -1.69 7.27 -19.13
CA MET A 579 -1.32 8.31 -18.18
C MET A 579 -0.61 7.67 -16.99
N GLY A 580 0.69 7.90 -16.83
CA GLY A 580 1.51 7.20 -15.85
C GLY A 580 2.13 8.10 -14.79
N MET A 581 1.87 7.81 -13.50
CA MET A 581 2.58 8.40 -12.35
C MET A 581 3.76 7.53 -11.85
N ARG A 582 4.02 6.38 -12.49
CA ARG A 582 5.21 5.53 -12.29
C ARG A 582 6.06 5.48 -13.55
N GLY A 583 7.37 5.28 -13.39
CA GLY A 583 8.31 5.19 -14.52
C GLY A 583 7.99 4.05 -15.49
N HIS A 584 7.63 2.86 -14.99
CA HIS A 584 7.24 1.76 -15.89
C HIS A 584 5.80 1.86 -16.39
N ALA A 585 4.95 2.70 -15.78
CA ALA A 585 3.62 2.99 -16.28
C ALA A 585 3.64 3.95 -17.49
N GLN A 586 4.82 4.46 -17.88
CA GLN A 586 5.06 5.23 -19.11
C GLN A 586 5.99 4.47 -20.07
N MET A 587 7.07 3.86 -19.57
CA MET A 587 8.07 3.20 -20.42
C MET A 587 7.58 1.89 -21.05
N ILE A 588 6.78 1.07 -20.35
CA ILE A 588 6.23 -0.18 -20.92
C ILE A 588 5.19 0.15 -22.01
N PRO A 589 4.20 1.02 -21.77
CA PRO A 589 3.28 1.44 -22.83
C PRO A 589 3.99 2.05 -24.03
N PHE A 590 5.01 2.89 -23.80
CA PHE A 590 5.83 3.46 -24.86
C PHE A 590 6.44 2.37 -25.74
N GLY A 591 7.09 1.36 -25.17
CA GLY A 591 7.66 0.24 -25.93
C GLY A 591 6.63 -0.69 -26.60
N LEU A 592 5.34 -0.51 -26.31
CA LEU A 592 4.21 -1.21 -26.93
C LEU A 592 3.42 -0.33 -27.91
N ASN A 593 3.95 0.85 -28.24
CA ASN A 593 3.38 1.87 -29.14
C ASN A 593 2.11 2.52 -28.60
N CYS A 594 1.96 2.65 -27.29
CA CYS A 594 0.91 3.49 -26.71
C CYS A 594 1.33 4.95 -26.76
N LYS A 595 0.36 5.85 -26.93
CA LYS A 595 0.55 7.28 -26.67
C LYS A 595 0.70 7.45 -25.16
N ILE A 596 1.61 8.31 -24.72
CA ILE A 596 1.91 8.46 -23.28
C ILE A 596 1.71 9.90 -22.82
N ILE A 597 1.17 10.05 -21.61
CA ILE A 597 1.13 11.30 -20.85
C ILE A 597 1.77 11.00 -19.50
N THR A 598 2.72 11.82 -19.09
CA THR A 598 3.40 11.67 -17.81
C THR A 598 2.73 12.54 -16.76
N LEU A 599 2.33 11.93 -15.63
CA LEU A 599 1.81 12.65 -14.47
C LEU A 599 2.95 12.82 -13.46
N SER A 600 3.69 13.92 -13.53
CA SER A 600 4.95 14.05 -12.79
C SER A 600 4.71 14.50 -11.34
N THR A 601 5.35 13.78 -10.42
CA THR A 601 5.48 14.16 -8.98
C THR A 601 6.94 14.09 -8.50
N HIS A 602 7.84 13.65 -9.40
CA HIS A 602 9.24 13.37 -9.14
C HIS A 602 10.06 13.57 -10.41
N ASN A 603 11.23 14.18 -10.30
CA ASN A 603 12.14 14.49 -11.42
C ASN A 603 12.43 13.32 -12.35
N LYS A 604 12.56 12.09 -11.83
CA LYS A 604 12.83 10.89 -12.63
C LYS A 604 11.81 10.62 -13.73
N MET A 605 10.58 11.11 -13.55
CA MET A 605 9.52 11.00 -14.52
C MET A 605 9.66 12.03 -15.64
N LYS A 606 10.07 13.25 -15.27
CA LYS A 606 10.32 14.34 -16.20
C LYS A 606 11.47 14.00 -17.15
N PHE A 607 12.55 13.42 -16.61
CA PHE A 607 13.73 13.06 -17.41
C PHE A 607 13.40 12.17 -18.62
N PHE A 608 12.44 11.25 -18.50
CA PHE A 608 12.06 10.42 -19.63
C PHE A 608 11.39 11.22 -20.75
N MET A 609 10.53 12.18 -20.41
CA MET A 609 9.88 13.06 -21.38
C MET A 609 10.89 14.03 -22.02
N ASP A 610 11.86 14.50 -21.23
CA ASP A 610 12.97 15.32 -21.72
C ASP A 610 13.84 14.52 -22.73
N ASP A 611 14.17 13.27 -22.42
CA ASP A 611 14.93 12.37 -23.31
C ASP A 611 14.15 12.07 -24.62
N LEU A 612 12.81 12.06 -24.57
CA LEU A 612 11.95 11.96 -25.73
C LEU A 612 11.80 13.26 -26.52
N GLY A 613 12.13 14.42 -25.92
CA GLY A 613 11.90 15.74 -26.50
C GLY A 613 10.43 16.14 -26.54
N THR A 614 9.63 15.65 -25.59
CA THR A 614 8.17 15.92 -25.51
C THR A 614 7.73 16.41 -24.12
N PRO A 615 8.38 17.45 -23.55
CA PRO A 615 8.02 17.99 -22.23
C PRO A 615 6.56 18.46 -22.14
N GLU A 616 5.94 18.83 -23.27
CA GLU A 616 4.54 19.24 -23.35
C GLU A 616 3.52 18.12 -23.06
N LEU A 617 3.97 16.86 -23.08
CA LEU A 617 3.18 15.69 -22.68
C LEU A 617 3.39 15.31 -21.20
N SER A 618 4.09 16.14 -20.43
CA SER A 618 4.25 15.99 -18.98
C SER A 618 3.35 16.98 -18.25
N VAL A 619 2.42 16.47 -17.45
CA VAL A 619 1.60 17.27 -16.53
C VAL A 619 2.22 17.19 -15.14
N ASP A 620 2.79 18.29 -14.67
CA ASP A 620 3.32 18.40 -13.31
C ASP A 620 2.18 18.61 -12.31
N LEU A 621 2.00 17.63 -11.42
CA LEU A 621 0.94 17.60 -10.41
C LEU A 621 1.30 18.39 -9.14
N LYS A 622 2.49 19.00 -9.07
CA LYS A 622 2.97 19.78 -7.91
C LYS A 622 2.82 21.28 -8.08
N VAL A 623 2.37 21.73 -9.26
CA VAL A 623 2.21 23.15 -9.59
C VAL A 623 0.82 23.37 -10.18
N ASP A 624 0.30 24.58 -10.07
CA ASP A 624 -0.96 25.03 -10.68
C ASP A 624 -2.12 24.02 -10.52
N PHE A 625 -2.40 23.64 -9.28
CA PHE A 625 -3.32 22.53 -8.92
C PHE A 625 -4.68 22.65 -9.61
N SER A 626 -5.29 23.84 -9.57
CA SER A 626 -6.60 24.13 -10.18
C SER A 626 -6.66 23.90 -11.70
N SER A 627 -5.52 23.91 -12.39
CA SER A 627 -5.42 23.74 -13.85
C SER A 627 -5.09 22.30 -14.29
N ILE A 628 -4.83 21.38 -13.36
CA ILE A 628 -4.41 19.99 -13.66
C ILE A 628 -5.38 19.33 -14.64
N LYS A 629 -6.69 19.50 -14.42
CA LYS A 629 -7.73 18.96 -15.30
C LYS A 629 -7.54 19.44 -16.73
N ASP A 630 -7.41 20.74 -16.94
CA ASP A 630 -7.31 21.33 -18.27
C ASP A 630 -5.99 20.98 -18.95
N ARG A 631 -4.88 20.89 -18.19
CA ARG A 631 -3.58 20.42 -18.71
C ARG A 631 -3.65 18.96 -19.19
N ILE A 632 -4.30 18.06 -18.44
CA ILE A 632 -4.49 16.66 -18.88
C ILE A 632 -5.29 16.59 -20.18
N ILE A 633 -6.40 17.35 -20.26
CA ILE A 633 -7.24 17.39 -21.47
C ILE A 633 -6.46 17.91 -22.67
N ASN A 634 -5.70 19.00 -22.49
CA ASN A 634 -4.87 19.58 -23.55
C ASN A 634 -3.81 18.59 -24.05
N SER A 635 -3.16 17.82 -23.17
CA SER A 635 -2.21 16.78 -23.58
C SER A 635 -2.89 15.66 -24.38
N VAL A 636 -4.11 15.25 -24.02
CA VAL A 636 -4.88 14.27 -24.81
C VAL A 636 -5.24 14.85 -26.17
N ASP A 637 -5.76 16.07 -26.23
CA ASP A 637 -6.14 16.73 -27.48
C ASP A 637 -4.94 16.90 -28.41
N LEU A 638 -3.77 17.20 -27.85
CA LEU A 638 -2.51 17.31 -28.60
C LEU A 638 -2.11 15.97 -29.25
N LEU A 639 -2.19 14.87 -28.49
CA LEU A 639 -1.92 13.52 -28.99
C LEU A 639 -2.90 13.04 -30.06
N VAL A 640 -4.16 13.50 -29.98
CA VAL A 640 -5.20 13.16 -30.97
C VAL A 640 -5.02 13.99 -32.24
N LYS A 641 -4.83 15.31 -32.11
CA LYS A 641 -4.70 16.22 -33.26
C LYS A 641 -3.40 16.01 -34.04
N LYS A 642 -2.33 15.59 -33.36
CA LYS A 642 -1.01 15.33 -33.96
C LYS A 642 -0.64 13.83 -33.92
N GLU A 643 -1.61 12.95 -34.15
CA GLU A 643 -1.44 11.50 -34.01
C GLU A 643 -0.26 10.96 -34.84
N ASP A 644 -0.18 11.32 -36.12
CA ASP A 644 0.87 10.80 -37.01
C ASP A 644 2.25 11.27 -36.59
N TYR A 645 2.38 12.55 -36.20
CA TYR A 645 3.62 13.13 -35.70
C TYR A 645 4.15 12.40 -34.47
N TYR A 646 3.32 12.22 -33.43
CA TYR A 646 3.77 11.56 -32.20
C TYR A 646 4.01 10.06 -32.41
N SER A 647 3.25 9.42 -33.30
CA SER A 647 3.45 8.01 -33.64
C SER A 647 4.81 7.80 -34.32
N ASP A 648 5.17 8.63 -35.31
CA ASP A 648 6.49 8.57 -35.95
C ASP A 648 7.60 8.95 -34.97
N LEU A 649 7.47 10.06 -34.24
CA LEU A 649 8.46 10.50 -33.26
C LEU A 649 8.79 9.40 -32.24
N PHE A 650 7.76 8.77 -31.66
CA PHE A 650 7.97 7.69 -30.69
C PHE A 650 8.60 6.46 -31.33
N TYR A 651 8.19 6.10 -32.55
CA TYR A 651 8.80 5.00 -33.28
C TYR A 651 10.30 5.24 -33.56
N GLN A 652 10.67 6.44 -34.04
CA GLN A 652 12.07 6.80 -34.26
C GLN A 652 12.88 6.78 -32.95
N LYS A 653 12.30 7.26 -31.85
CA LYS A 653 12.93 7.19 -30.52
C LYS A 653 13.15 5.74 -30.06
N GLN A 654 12.20 4.84 -30.30
CA GLN A 654 12.38 3.41 -30.01
C GLN A 654 13.52 2.80 -30.84
N LEU A 655 13.61 3.12 -32.14
CA LEU A 655 14.69 2.63 -33.00
C LEU A 655 16.06 3.13 -32.54
N ASN A 656 16.15 4.41 -32.17
CA ASN A 656 17.37 4.98 -31.59
C ASN A 656 17.75 4.26 -30.28
N PHE A 657 16.80 4.11 -29.35
CA PHE A 657 17.04 3.39 -28.09
C PHE A 657 17.44 1.93 -28.30
N TYR A 658 16.87 1.28 -29.30
CA TYR A 658 17.25 -0.08 -29.69
C TYR A 658 18.69 -0.11 -30.20
N SER A 659 19.06 0.80 -31.10
CA SER A 659 20.43 0.93 -31.63
C SER A 659 21.47 1.12 -30.52
N ILE A 660 21.26 2.11 -29.63
CA ILE A 660 22.13 2.36 -28.47
C ILE A 660 22.28 1.09 -27.62
N THR A 661 21.17 0.41 -27.36
CA THR A 661 21.16 -0.82 -26.56
C THR A 661 21.95 -1.94 -27.24
N GLN A 662 21.86 -2.10 -28.56
CA GLN A 662 22.64 -3.10 -29.30
C GLN A 662 24.14 -2.80 -29.22
N THR A 663 24.56 -1.55 -29.41
CA THR A 663 25.96 -1.12 -29.29
C THR A 663 26.52 -1.38 -27.89
N ASN A 664 25.75 -1.04 -26.86
CA ASN A 664 26.15 -1.25 -25.47
C ASN A 664 26.29 -2.74 -25.13
N ILE A 665 25.40 -3.59 -25.63
CA ILE A 665 25.51 -5.05 -25.43
C ILE A 665 26.73 -5.62 -26.12
N GLU A 666 27.04 -5.15 -27.33
CA GLU A 666 28.27 -5.56 -28.02
C GLU A 666 29.52 -5.20 -27.21
N GLN A 667 29.56 -4.01 -26.59
CA GLN A 667 30.63 -3.64 -25.66
C GLN A 667 30.71 -4.58 -24.44
N ILE A 668 29.57 -4.96 -23.87
CA ILE A 668 29.51 -5.87 -22.71
C ILE A 668 30.03 -7.26 -23.08
N LEU A 669 29.63 -7.78 -24.23
CA LEU A 669 29.91 -9.14 -24.69
C LEU A 669 31.27 -9.31 -25.39
N LYS A 670 31.95 -8.22 -25.79
CA LYS A 670 33.34 -8.27 -26.28
C LYS A 670 34.23 -8.98 -25.26
N LYS A 671 34.98 -9.98 -25.71
CA LYS A 671 35.86 -10.78 -24.85
C LYS A 671 36.96 -9.91 -24.23
#